data_AF-A0A365P4A3-F1
#
_entry.id   AF-A0A365P4A3-F1
#
_cell.length_a   1.000
_cell.length_b   1.000
_cell.length_c   1.000
_cell.angle_alpha   90.00
_cell.angle_beta   90.00
_cell.angle_gamma   90.00
#
_symmetry.space_group_name_H-M   'P 1'
#
loop_
_entity.id
_entity.type
_entity.pdbx_description
1 polymer ?
#
loop_
_entity_poly.entity_id
_entity_poly.type
_entity_poly.pdbx_seq_one_letter_code
_entity_poly.pdbx_strand_id
1 'polypeptide(L)'
;MKIQNYINGHWIEGKGEGTPLFDSVTGEIIGHASTEGIDFAEVLHYGRTKGGEKLRKMTFQERGNMLKSLALYLTKRKDYFYEISYKTGATKVDSWIDIEGGFGNLFANASLRKLFPNQSYHVEGDAIDLSRGGRFMAHHILVPKRGVAVHINAFNFPVWGMLEKCAVNWMAGVPAVVKPATSTSYLTEAVVREIINSKILPEGALQLICGSAHTILDTIESQDVVTFTGSASTGRKLKSHTQVINESVPFNMEADSLNASILGEDAVPGTPEFDLFISQARSEITVKCGQKCTAIRRLIVPENLIDDVQIALGKALDKVTIGDPRLKEVRMGSLVSKDQVKEVKDRVREIAQTASIVYGDLDKLELIGANENGAFISPMLLREENPFENISVHETEAFGPVSTLMPYKNIDEAIELAQMGKGSLVSSIVTNSDATAKEYVIGAASHHGRILVLNRENAKQSTGHGSPLPLLVHGGPGRAGGGEEMGGVRGIKHYMQRCAVQGSPTTLTEITGIYQPNSKYKEISQHPFQYHWEDIEPGMSLRTHNRTVTDSDIISFANLTWDHFYAHTDITSLDGSIFKKRTAHGYFILAAAAGLFVYPNKGPVAANYGLEECRFLRPIYHNDTVYVRLTCKQKIDRDVASAEHPSGIVKWFVEVFDTENELVAIATILTMVQKKQEVFVEMTNEKVEACINKLTQDSKPKWGILTPQHLLEHLEQGYRIMSGEIQDFEIATPEKILEKVHHSLYNYEKFPQGTAFPTMKKGELEDLIHPDFETAKAKFFEARAAYQSFFKENPEAVMKNMVFGELNRYESYLLERKHLNHHFEQFGLI
;
A
#
# COMPACT_ATOMS: atom_id res chain seq x y z
N MET A 1 -29.95 -20.16 -11.78
CA MET A 1 -28.99 -19.30 -12.53
C MET A 1 -27.61 -19.93 -12.45
N LYS A 2 -26.81 -19.87 -13.53
CA LYS A 2 -25.41 -20.34 -13.51
C LYS A 2 -24.48 -19.17 -13.20
N ILE A 3 -23.52 -19.40 -12.30
CA ILE A 3 -22.44 -18.45 -12.06
C ILE A 3 -21.51 -18.48 -13.27
N GLN A 4 -21.20 -17.29 -13.79
CA GLN A 4 -20.36 -17.16 -14.97
C GLN A 4 -18.87 -17.13 -14.61
N ASN A 5 -18.06 -17.59 -15.55
CA ASN A 5 -16.61 -17.46 -15.54
C ASN A 5 -16.22 -16.19 -16.32
N TYR A 6 -15.10 -15.55 -15.98
CA TYR A 6 -14.54 -14.47 -16.79
C TYR A 6 -13.20 -14.90 -17.37
N ILE A 7 -13.22 -15.27 -18.65
CA ILE A 7 -12.10 -15.88 -19.34
C ILE A 7 -11.93 -15.29 -20.73
N ASN A 8 -10.69 -15.08 -21.16
CA ASN A 8 -10.36 -14.53 -22.48
C ASN A 8 -11.09 -13.21 -22.80
N GLY A 9 -11.32 -12.37 -21.79
CA GLY A 9 -12.04 -11.09 -21.91
C GLY A 9 -13.58 -11.18 -21.92
N HIS A 10 -14.16 -12.37 -21.71
CA HIS A 10 -15.60 -12.59 -21.86
C HIS A 10 -16.22 -13.30 -20.64
N TRP A 11 -17.48 -12.99 -20.36
CA TRP A 11 -18.30 -13.72 -19.40
C TRP A 11 -18.93 -14.96 -20.06
N ILE A 12 -18.62 -16.15 -19.54
CA ILE A 12 -19.03 -17.44 -20.15
C ILE A 12 -19.60 -18.38 -19.08
N GLU A 13 -20.72 -19.04 -19.40
CA GLU A 13 -21.26 -20.13 -18.58
C GLU A 13 -20.60 -21.47 -18.94
N GLY A 14 -20.28 -22.29 -17.93
CA GLY A 14 -19.87 -23.67 -18.16
C GLY A 14 -21.03 -24.54 -18.65
N LYS A 15 -20.67 -25.60 -19.40
CA LYS A 15 -21.61 -26.63 -19.87
C LYS A 15 -22.09 -27.53 -18.70
N GLY A 16 -23.04 -28.42 -18.97
CA GLY A 16 -23.58 -29.36 -17.96
C GLY A 16 -24.46 -28.71 -16.87
N GLU A 17 -24.87 -29.49 -15.87
CA GLU A 17 -25.69 -28.99 -14.75
C GLU A 17 -24.89 -28.16 -13.74
N GLY A 18 -23.62 -28.50 -13.54
CA GLY A 18 -22.73 -27.84 -12.59
C GLY A 18 -22.96 -28.24 -11.13
N THR A 19 -22.13 -27.73 -10.23
CA THR A 19 -22.23 -27.97 -8.78
C THR A 19 -23.20 -26.95 -8.15
N PRO A 20 -24.22 -27.38 -7.39
CA PRO A 20 -25.13 -26.46 -6.72
C PRO A 20 -24.42 -25.66 -5.62
N LEU A 21 -24.78 -24.39 -5.51
CA LEU A 21 -24.32 -23.45 -4.49
C LEU A 21 -25.48 -23.14 -3.57
N PHE A 22 -25.26 -23.16 -2.26
CA PHE A 22 -26.31 -23.02 -1.26
C PHE A 22 -26.16 -21.71 -0.48
N ASP A 23 -27.28 -21.12 -0.10
CA ASP A 23 -27.36 -20.13 0.97
C ASP A 23 -27.14 -20.87 2.29
N SER A 24 -26.09 -20.49 3.02
CA SER A 24 -25.71 -21.21 4.23
C SER A 24 -26.65 -20.94 5.41
N VAL A 25 -27.52 -19.93 5.32
CA VAL A 25 -28.49 -19.56 6.35
C VAL A 25 -29.81 -20.32 6.12
N THR A 26 -30.27 -20.40 4.87
CA THR A 26 -31.59 -20.99 4.54
C THR A 26 -31.52 -22.41 3.98
N GLY A 27 -30.38 -22.81 3.43
CA GLY A 27 -30.20 -24.08 2.70
C GLY A 27 -30.72 -24.06 1.26
N GLU A 28 -31.21 -22.91 0.77
CA GLU A 28 -31.73 -22.78 -0.59
C GLU A 28 -30.62 -22.72 -1.65
N ILE A 29 -30.91 -23.14 -2.88
CA ILE A 29 -29.95 -23.07 -3.98
C ILE A 29 -29.88 -21.64 -4.52
N ILE A 30 -28.68 -21.05 -4.48
CA ILE A 30 -28.37 -19.74 -5.07
C ILE A 30 -28.18 -19.86 -6.58
N GLY A 31 -27.47 -20.90 -7.01
CA GLY A 31 -27.07 -21.11 -8.40
C GLY A 31 -26.21 -22.35 -8.58
N HIS A 32 -25.65 -22.51 -9.78
CA HIS A 32 -24.75 -23.61 -10.10
C HIS A 32 -23.44 -23.08 -10.67
N ALA A 33 -22.32 -23.70 -10.31
CA ALA A 33 -20.99 -23.39 -10.84
C ALA A 33 -20.52 -24.52 -11.77
N SER A 34 -20.08 -24.17 -12.98
CA SER A 34 -19.52 -25.13 -13.94
C SER A 34 -18.39 -24.51 -14.74
N THR A 35 -17.40 -25.36 -15.01
CA THR A 35 -16.23 -25.08 -15.85
C THR A 35 -16.13 -26.05 -17.03
N GLU A 36 -17.14 -26.89 -17.24
CA GLU A 36 -17.16 -27.85 -18.33
C GLU A 36 -17.08 -27.13 -19.68
N GLY A 37 -16.13 -27.56 -20.53
CA GLY A 37 -15.87 -26.96 -21.83
C GLY A 37 -14.96 -25.74 -21.82
N ILE A 38 -14.41 -25.33 -20.68
CA ILE A 38 -13.38 -24.30 -20.59
C ILE A 38 -12.02 -24.90 -20.92
N ASP A 39 -11.28 -24.24 -21.80
CA ASP A 39 -9.88 -24.54 -22.08
C ASP A 39 -8.98 -23.72 -21.14
N PHE A 40 -8.49 -24.33 -20.06
CA PHE A 40 -7.63 -23.62 -19.12
C PHE A 40 -6.28 -23.24 -19.71
N ALA A 41 -5.76 -23.96 -20.71
CA ALA A 41 -4.49 -23.62 -21.34
C ALA A 41 -4.59 -22.27 -22.05
N GLU A 42 -5.68 -22.05 -22.78
CA GLU A 42 -5.96 -20.76 -23.41
C GLU A 42 -6.19 -19.66 -22.38
N VAL A 43 -6.86 -19.95 -21.26
CA VAL A 43 -7.01 -18.97 -20.15
C VAL A 43 -5.65 -18.53 -19.64
N LEU A 44 -4.74 -19.45 -19.30
CA LEU A 44 -3.42 -19.09 -18.83
C LEU A 44 -2.65 -18.31 -19.90
N HIS A 45 -2.69 -18.76 -21.16
CA HIS A 45 -2.04 -18.09 -22.29
C HIS A 45 -2.53 -16.64 -22.49
N TYR A 46 -3.84 -16.41 -22.40
CA TYR A 46 -4.45 -15.09 -22.50
C TYR A 46 -3.93 -14.14 -21.41
N GLY A 47 -3.83 -14.63 -20.18
CA GLY A 47 -3.25 -13.88 -19.07
C GLY A 47 -1.80 -13.46 -19.38
N ARG A 48 -0.95 -14.43 -19.79
CA ARG A 48 0.48 -14.20 -20.08
C ARG A 48 0.70 -13.17 -21.19
N THR A 49 -0.09 -13.27 -22.26
CA THR A 49 0.12 -12.51 -23.52
C THR A 49 -0.65 -11.19 -23.59
N LYS A 50 -1.85 -11.08 -23.01
CA LYS A 50 -2.66 -9.84 -23.03
C LYS A 50 -2.50 -9.02 -21.76
N GLY A 51 -2.80 -9.63 -20.61
CA GLY A 51 -2.73 -8.95 -19.31
C GLY A 51 -1.30 -8.60 -18.93
N GLY A 52 -0.43 -9.60 -18.97
CA GLY A 52 0.97 -9.45 -18.54
C GLY A 52 1.76 -8.46 -19.39
N GLU A 53 1.52 -8.38 -20.70
CA GLU A 53 2.26 -7.44 -21.56
C GLU A 53 2.05 -5.98 -21.14
N LYS A 54 0.79 -5.60 -20.87
CA LYS A 54 0.45 -4.24 -20.45
C LYS A 54 0.94 -3.95 -19.03
N LEU A 55 0.70 -4.86 -18.08
CA LEU A 55 1.12 -4.68 -16.69
C LEU A 55 2.64 -4.53 -16.53
N ARG A 56 3.43 -5.29 -17.30
CA ARG A 56 4.91 -5.22 -17.26
C ARG A 56 5.48 -3.95 -17.87
N LYS A 57 4.76 -3.31 -18.80
CA LYS A 57 5.14 -2.00 -19.37
C LYS A 57 4.88 -0.85 -18.40
N MET A 58 3.90 -0.99 -17.52
CA MET A 58 3.60 0.02 -16.51
C MET A 58 4.73 0.14 -15.48
N THR A 59 4.88 1.31 -14.87
CA THR A 59 5.75 1.51 -13.71
C THR A 59 5.05 1.10 -12.42
N PHE A 60 5.81 0.92 -11.33
CA PHE A 60 5.20 0.72 -10.00
C PHE A 60 4.28 1.88 -9.59
N GLN A 61 4.55 3.11 -10.04
CA GLN A 61 3.71 4.26 -9.72
C GLN A 61 2.34 4.14 -10.40
N GLU A 62 2.33 3.79 -11.68
CA GLU A 62 1.12 3.58 -12.46
C GLU A 62 0.30 2.41 -11.91
N ARG A 63 0.96 1.29 -11.58
CA ARG A 63 0.29 0.12 -10.97
C ARG A 63 -0.29 0.47 -9.60
N GLY A 64 0.44 1.19 -8.75
CA GLY A 64 -0.09 1.64 -7.46
C GLY A 64 -1.28 2.59 -7.59
N ASN A 65 -1.25 3.54 -8.53
CA ASN A 65 -2.39 4.44 -8.79
C ASN A 65 -3.60 3.71 -9.40
N MET A 66 -3.37 2.70 -10.22
CA MET A 66 -4.42 1.79 -10.72
C MET A 66 -5.10 1.06 -9.55
N LEU A 67 -4.35 0.49 -8.61
CA LEU A 67 -4.89 -0.17 -7.42
C LEU A 67 -5.70 0.79 -6.53
N LYS A 68 -5.18 2.02 -6.32
CA LYS A 68 -5.90 3.06 -5.57
C LYS A 68 -7.25 3.40 -6.22
N SER A 69 -7.26 3.55 -7.53
CA SER A 69 -8.47 3.86 -8.31
C SER A 69 -9.50 2.74 -8.20
N LEU A 70 -9.04 1.49 -8.27
CA LEU A 70 -9.89 0.32 -8.11
C LEU A 70 -10.50 0.23 -6.69
N ALA A 71 -9.70 0.46 -5.66
CA ALA A 71 -10.17 0.47 -4.27
C ALA A 71 -11.30 1.49 -4.06
N LEU A 72 -11.12 2.72 -4.58
CA LEU A 72 -12.13 3.77 -4.53
C LEU A 72 -13.40 3.41 -5.30
N TYR A 73 -13.27 2.73 -6.44
CA TYR A 73 -14.41 2.28 -7.25
C TYR A 73 -15.25 1.24 -6.51
N LEU A 74 -14.61 0.23 -5.90
CA LEU A 74 -15.27 -0.86 -5.19
C LEU A 74 -15.90 -0.39 -3.87
N THR A 75 -15.23 0.50 -3.13
CA THR A 75 -15.74 1.04 -1.86
C THR A 75 -17.11 1.72 -2.02
N LYS A 76 -17.33 2.40 -3.16
CA LYS A 76 -18.62 3.05 -3.47
C LYS A 76 -19.77 2.08 -3.71
N ARG A 77 -19.49 0.78 -3.86
CA ARG A 77 -20.45 -0.28 -4.20
C ARG A 77 -20.57 -1.36 -3.12
N LYS A 78 -19.94 -1.14 -1.96
CA LYS A 78 -19.82 -2.15 -0.91
C LYS A 78 -21.16 -2.71 -0.43
N ASP A 79 -22.21 -1.89 -0.39
CA ASP A 79 -23.55 -2.28 0.08
C ASP A 79 -24.12 -3.45 -0.74
N TYR A 80 -23.89 -3.46 -2.06
CA TYR A 80 -24.30 -4.58 -2.92
C TYR A 80 -23.60 -5.90 -2.53
N PHE A 81 -22.32 -5.85 -2.14
CA PHE A 81 -21.58 -7.04 -1.75
C PHE A 81 -22.00 -7.57 -0.38
N TYR A 82 -22.43 -6.71 0.54
CA TYR A 82 -22.97 -7.14 1.84
C TYR A 82 -24.23 -8.01 1.67
N GLU A 83 -25.15 -7.61 0.78
CA GLU A 83 -26.37 -8.39 0.50
C GLU A 83 -26.07 -9.81 0.03
N ILE A 84 -25.01 -9.97 -0.76
CA ILE A 84 -24.55 -11.26 -1.24
C ILE A 84 -23.82 -12.02 -0.11
N SER A 85 -23.00 -11.33 0.68
CA SER A 85 -22.21 -11.90 1.76
C SER A 85 -23.05 -12.53 2.86
N TYR A 86 -24.26 -12.03 3.13
CA TYR A 86 -25.17 -12.66 4.10
C TYR A 86 -25.49 -14.11 3.78
N LYS A 87 -25.47 -14.49 2.49
CA LYS A 87 -25.71 -15.88 2.05
C LYS A 87 -24.55 -16.83 2.37
N THR A 88 -23.39 -16.28 2.74
CA THR A 88 -22.23 -17.04 3.24
C THR A 88 -22.33 -17.35 4.73
N GLY A 89 -23.36 -16.81 5.41
CA GLY A 89 -23.57 -16.98 6.84
C GLY A 89 -22.84 -15.94 7.69
N ALA A 90 -22.10 -15.02 7.07
CA ALA A 90 -21.37 -13.98 7.76
C ALA A 90 -22.30 -12.87 8.26
N THR A 91 -22.13 -12.44 9.52
CA THR A 91 -22.75 -11.20 10.02
C THR A 91 -22.24 -9.97 9.28
N LYS A 92 -22.82 -8.79 9.54
CA LYS A 92 -22.31 -7.53 8.97
C LYS A 92 -20.84 -7.26 9.34
N VAL A 93 -20.46 -7.53 10.59
CA VAL A 93 -19.08 -7.33 11.07
C VAL A 93 -18.14 -8.34 10.43
N ASP A 94 -18.55 -9.60 10.33
CA ASP A 94 -17.79 -10.65 9.64
C ASP A 94 -17.57 -10.34 8.15
N SER A 95 -18.61 -9.83 7.50
CA SER A 95 -18.58 -9.42 6.09
C SER A 95 -17.71 -8.16 5.89
N TRP A 96 -17.67 -7.27 6.88
CA TRP A 96 -16.78 -6.10 6.85
C TRP A 96 -15.31 -6.50 6.80
N ILE A 97 -14.91 -7.55 7.54
CA ILE A 97 -13.55 -8.08 7.52
C ILE A 97 -13.19 -8.62 6.11
N ASP A 98 -14.10 -9.35 5.46
CA ASP A 98 -13.85 -9.90 4.12
C ASP A 98 -13.87 -8.82 3.02
N ILE A 99 -14.92 -8.00 2.99
CA ILE A 99 -15.15 -7.03 1.92
C ILE A 99 -14.22 -5.82 2.07
N GLU A 100 -14.32 -5.11 3.19
CA GLU A 100 -13.54 -3.88 3.39
C GLU A 100 -12.08 -4.19 3.71
N GLY A 101 -11.78 -5.32 4.36
CA GLY A 101 -10.41 -5.80 4.48
C GLY A 101 -9.78 -6.14 3.12
N GLY A 102 -10.55 -6.73 2.20
CA GLY A 102 -10.12 -6.95 0.82
C GLY A 102 -9.84 -5.64 0.07
N PHE A 103 -10.70 -4.63 0.22
CA PHE A 103 -10.46 -3.31 -0.40
C PHE A 103 -9.29 -2.57 0.25
N GLY A 104 -9.10 -2.75 1.56
CA GLY A 104 -7.95 -2.24 2.31
C GLY A 104 -6.62 -2.75 1.78
N ASN A 105 -6.56 -4.01 1.34
CA ASN A 105 -5.36 -4.57 0.69
C ASN A 105 -4.96 -3.82 -0.58
N LEU A 106 -5.92 -3.37 -1.39
CA LEU A 106 -5.65 -2.56 -2.57
C LEU A 106 -5.07 -1.19 -2.17
N PHE A 107 -5.61 -0.53 -1.15
CA PHE A 107 -5.08 0.75 -0.65
C PHE A 107 -3.68 0.62 -0.04
N ALA A 108 -3.43 -0.44 0.73
CA ALA A 108 -2.13 -0.69 1.34
C ALA A 108 -1.07 -0.91 0.27
N ASN A 109 -1.33 -1.80 -0.70
CA ASN A 109 -0.41 -2.06 -1.81
C ASN A 109 -0.23 -0.84 -2.73
N ALA A 110 -1.29 -0.06 -2.99
CA ALA A 110 -1.19 1.20 -3.71
C ALA A 110 -0.23 2.18 -3.02
N SER A 111 -0.20 2.19 -1.68
CA SER A 111 0.67 3.06 -0.90
C SER A 111 2.14 2.62 -0.95
N LEU A 112 2.41 1.32 -1.11
CA LEU A 112 3.76 0.78 -1.25
C LEU A 112 4.49 1.31 -2.49
N ARG A 113 3.79 1.83 -3.50
CA ARG A 113 4.44 2.44 -4.69
C ARG A 113 5.48 3.49 -4.31
N LYS A 114 5.30 4.20 -3.19
CA LYS A 114 6.23 5.22 -2.69
C LYS A 114 7.60 4.64 -2.32
N LEU A 115 7.68 3.32 -2.08
CA LEU A 115 8.90 2.58 -1.78
C LEU A 115 9.56 2.01 -3.05
N PHE A 116 8.95 2.18 -4.22
CA PHE A 116 9.46 1.70 -5.50
C PHE A 116 9.84 2.86 -6.42
N PRO A 117 10.80 2.65 -7.36
CA PRO A 117 11.13 3.65 -8.36
C PRO A 117 9.96 3.88 -9.33
N ASN A 118 9.99 4.99 -10.05
CA ASN A 118 9.11 5.19 -11.21
C ASN A 118 9.64 4.44 -12.44
N GLN A 119 9.76 3.12 -12.31
CA GLN A 119 10.24 2.18 -13.32
C GLN A 119 9.39 0.90 -13.29
N SER A 120 9.51 0.05 -14.31
CA SER A 120 8.80 -1.23 -14.39
C SER A 120 9.44 -2.34 -13.55
N TYR A 121 10.70 -2.17 -13.14
CA TYR A 121 11.50 -3.09 -12.33
C TYR A 121 12.08 -2.37 -11.10
N HIS A 122 12.61 -3.14 -10.16
CA HIS A 122 13.16 -2.63 -8.89
C HIS A 122 14.62 -3.05 -8.74
N VAL A 123 15.40 -2.23 -8.05
CA VAL A 123 16.80 -2.49 -7.70
C VAL A 123 16.86 -2.78 -6.21
N GLU A 124 17.46 -3.91 -5.82
CA GLU A 124 17.43 -4.40 -4.45
C GLU A 124 18.81 -4.35 -3.79
N GLY A 125 18.84 -3.81 -2.57
CA GLY A 125 20.03 -3.74 -1.74
C GLY A 125 21.07 -2.75 -2.26
N ASP A 126 22.27 -2.83 -1.71
CA ASP A 126 23.41 -2.02 -2.13
C ASP A 126 24.19 -2.69 -3.25
N ALA A 127 24.93 -1.88 -4.01
CA ALA A 127 25.84 -2.39 -5.02
C ALA A 127 27.08 -3.04 -4.37
N ILE A 128 27.64 -4.05 -5.04
CA ILE A 128 28.74 -4.87 -4.53
C ILE A 128 29.96 -4.65 -5.43
N ASP A 129 31.07 -4.18 -4.86
CA ASP A 129 32.34 -4.14 -5.59
C ASP A 129 32.96 -5.54 -5.67
N LEU A 130 33.34 -5.96 -6.88
CA LEU A 130 33.94 -7.25 -7.17
C LEU A 130 35.38 -7.10 -7.68
N SER A 131 35.96 -5.90 -7.61
CA SER A 131 37.27 -5.61 -8.19
C SER A 131 38.13 -4.71 -7.31
N ARG A 132 39.45 -4.88 -7.41
CA ARG A 132 40.38 -3.90 -6.85
C ARG A 132 40.31 -2.62 -7.68
N GLY A 133 39.75 -1.55 -7.12
CA GLY A 133 39.61 -0.25 -7.76
C GLY A 133 38.23 0.04 -8.38
N GLY A 134 37.20 -0.75 -8.06
CA GLY A 134 35.80 -0.39 -8.34
C GLY A 134 35.43 -0.28 -9.81
N ARG A 135 35.98 -1.13 -10.69
CA ARG A 135 35.69 -1.13 -12.14
C ARG A 135 34.82 -2.31 -12.61
N PHE A 136 34.61 -3.31 -11.76
CA PHE A 136 33.70 -4.42 -11.99
C PHE A 136 32.89 -4.66 -10.71
N MET A 137 31.57 -4.60 -10.84
CA MET A 137 30.63 -4.59 -9.73
C MET A 137 29.43 -5.52 -10.02
N ALA A 138 28.62 -5.76 -8.99
CA ALA A 138 27.33 -6.42 -9.12
C ALA A 138 26.22 -5.62 -8.42
N HIS A 139 24.99 -5.81 -8.88
CA HIS A 139 23.79 -5.35 -8.17
C HIS A 139 22.64 -6.31 -8.44
N HIS A 140 21.65 -6.39 -7.54
CA HIS A 140 20.46 -7.19 -7.74
C HIS A 140 19.34 -6.35 -8.31
N ILE A 141 18.70 -6.86 -9.36
CA ILE A 141 17.44 -6.31 -9.87
C ILE A 141 16.33 -7.33 -9.66
N LEU A 142 15.10 -6.83 -9.58
CA LEU A 142 13.87 -7.58 -9.55
C LEU A 142 13.03 -7.14 -10.74
N VAL A 143 12.75 -8.07 -11.65
CA VAL A 143 11.89 -7.82 -12.83
C VAL A 143 10.58 -8.60 -12.70
N PRO A 144 9.44 -8.07 -13.16
CA PRO A 144 8.18 -8.82 -13.18
C PRO A 144 8.33 -10.17 -13.90
N LYS A 145 7.81 -11.26 -13.31
CA LYS A 145 7.76 -12.56 -13.98
C LYS A 145 6.91 -12.48 -15.27
N ARG A 146 7.25 -13.29 -16.27
CA ARG A 146 6.55 -13.29 -17.56
C ARG A 146 5.34 -14.24 -17.64
N GLY A 147 4.99 -14.90 -16.54
CA GLY A 147 3.84 -15.80 -16.46
C GLY A 147 2.56 -15.15 -15.93
N VAL A 148 1.70 -15.99 -15.34
CA VAL A 148 0.47 -15.66 -14.61
C VAL A 148 0.56 -16.11 -13.16
N ALA A 149 -0.17 -15.43 -12.27
CA ALA A 149 -0.41 -15.86 -10.90
C ALA A 149 -1.73 -16.65 -10.83
N VAL A 150 -1.65 -17.95 -10.56
CA VAL A 150 -2.82 -18.82 -10.37
C VAL A 150 -3.15 -18.88 -8.88
N HIS A 151 -4.28 -18.29 -8.50
CA HIS A 151 -4.74 -18.23 -7.11
C HIS A 151 -5.87 -19.24 -6.87
N ILE A 152 -5.58 -20.30 -6.12
CA ILE A 152 -6.57 -21.30 -5.71
C ILE A 152 -6.95 -20.99 -4.26
N ASN A 153 -8.12 -20.38 -4.07
CA ASN A 153 -8.51 -19.79 -2.80
C ASN A 153 -9.48 -20.67 -1.99
N ALA A 154 -9.46 -20.50 -0.67
CA ALA A 154 -10.41 -21.13 0.25
C ALA A 154 -11.78 -20.43 0.26
N PHE A 155 -12.72 -21.04 0.98
CA PHE A 155 -14.12 -20.59 1.02
C PHE A 155 -14.41 -19.46 2.00
N ASN A 156 -13.55 -19.27 3.00
CA ASN A 156 -13.81 -18.40 4.14
C ASN A 156 -13.77 -16.91 3.79
N PHE A 157 -12.87 -16.51 2.90
CA PHE A 157 -12.64 -15.12 2.50
C PHE A 157 -12.70 -14.96 0.97
N PRO A 158 -13.90 -15.03 0.36
CA PRO A 158 -14.06 -14.92 -1.10
C PRO A 158 -13.63 -13.56 -1.68
N VAL A 159 -13.64 -12.48 -0.89
CA VAL A 159 -13.18 -11.16 -1.32
C VAL A 159 -11.76 -10.88 -0.83
N TRP A 160 -11.51 -11.00 0.46
CA TRP A 160 -10.20 -10.72 1.06
C TRP A 160 -9.12 -11.65 0.51
N GLY A 161 -9.36 -12.97 0.46
CA GLY A 161 -8.38 -13.94 -0.04
C GLY A 161 -8.08 -13.79 -1.53
N MET A 162 -9.01 -13.22 -2.31
CA MET A 162 -8.72 -12.83 -3.69
C MET A 162 -7.85 -11.57 -3.73
N LEU A 163 -8.27 -10.51 -3.03
CA LEU A 163 -7.67 -9.19 -3.17
C LEU A 163 -6.35 -9.03 -2.42
N GLU A 164 -6.10 -9.76 -1.35
CA GLU A 164 -4.79 -9.79 -0.67
C GLU A 164 -3.69 -10.34 -1.59
N LYS A 165 -4.02 -11.34 -2.42
CA LYS A 165 -3.12 -11.89 -3.45
C LYS A 165 -3.05 -11.02 -4.69
N CYS A 166 -4.22 -10.68 -5.26
CA CYS A 166 -4.34 -9.91 -6.50
C CYS A 166 -3.63 -8.55 -6.42
N ALA A 167 -3.78 -7.84 -5.30
CA ALA A 167 -3.14 -6.55 -5.10
C ALA A 167 -1.61 -6.65 -5.21
N VAL A 168 -1.03 -7.74 -4.73
CA VAL A 168 0.41 -7.95 -4.68
C VAL A 168 0.97 -8.31 -6.07
N ASN A 169 0.39 -9.28 -6.78
CA ASN A 169 0.88 -9.64 -8.11
C ASN A 169 0.62 -8.53 -9.14
N TRP A 170 -0.49 -7.79 -9.04
CA TRP A 170 -0.71 -6.63 -9.90
C TRP A 170 0.30 -5.53 -9.61
N MET A 171 0.64 -5.28 -8.35
CA MET A 171 1.71 -4.34 -8.01
C MET A 171 3.07 -4.78 -8.58
N ALA A 172 3.33 -6.09 -8.62
CA ALA A 172 4.51 -6.70 -9.23
C ALA A 172 4.48 -6.75 -10.77
N GLY A 173 3.36 -6.41 -11.42
CA GLY A 173 3.22 -6.45 -12.88
C GLY A 173 2.89 -7.84 -13.46
N VAL A 174 2.28 -8.72 -12.68
CA VAL A 174 1.89 -10.09 -13.07
C VAL A 174 0.35 -10.19 -13.10
N PRO A 175 -0.27 -10.77 -14.15
CA PRO A 175 -1.72 -10.97 -14.26
C PRO A 175 -2.20 -12.14 -13.38
N ALA A 176 -3.48 -12.15 -12.98
CA ALA A 176 -4.07 -13.15 -12.09
C ALA A 176 -5.12 -14.03 -12.78
N VAL A 177 -5.13 -15.32 -12.45
CA VAL A 177 -6.22 -16.27 -12.72
C VAL A 177 -6.72 -16.78 -11.38
N VAL A 178 -7.92 -16.37 -10.99
CA VAL A 178 -8.49 -16.65 -9.67
C VAL A 178 -9.48 -17.80 -9.77
N LYS A 179 -9.26 -18.82 -8.94
CA LYS A 179 -10.15 -19.95 -8.73
C LYS A 179 -10.62 -19.91 -7.27
N PRO A 180 -11.78 -19.31 -6.95
CA PRO A 180 -12.34 -19.37 -5.61
C PRO A 180 -12.80 -20.79 -5.25
N ALA A 181 -12.96 -21.06 -3.96
CA ALA A 181 -13.70 -22.23 -3.54
C ALA A 181 -15.14 -22.15 -4.05
N THR A 182 -15.66 -23.28 -4.53
CA THR A 182 -16.93 -23.31 -5.25
C THR A 182 -18.08 -22.77 -4.38
N SER A 183 -18.14 -23.16 -3.10
CA SER A 183 -19.22 -22.85 -2.17
C SER A 183 -19.53 -21.37 -1.99
N THR A 184 -18.54 -20.48 -2.11
CA THR A 184 -18.69 -19.02 -1.93
C THR A 184 -18.29 -18.21 -3.17
N SER A 185 -18.08 -18.89 -4.30
CA SER A 185 -17.64 -18.29 -5.55
C SER A 185 -18.55 -17.19 -6.11
N TYR A 186 -19.84 -17.20 -5.74
CA TYR A 186 -20.81 -16.18 -6.14
C TYR A 186 -20.46 -14.78 -5.62
N LEU A 187 -19.83 -14.66 -4.45
CA LEU A 187 -19.40 -13.37 -3.90
C LEU A 187 -18.13 -12.89 -4.58
N THR A 188 -17.16 -13.79 -4.82
CA THR A 188 -15.96 -13.47 -5.62
C THR A 188 -16.37 -13.00 -7.02
N GLU A 189 -17.29 -13.71 -7.67
CA GLU A 189 -17.78 -13.36 -9.01
C GLU A 189 -18.41 -11.97 -9.06
N ALA A 190 -19.30 -11.65 -8.11
CA ALA A 190 -19.91 -10.33 -8.02
C ALA A 190 -18.88 -9.18 -7.89
N VAL A 191 -17.81 -9.39 -7.11
CA VAL A 191 -16.73 -8.41 -6.98
C VAL A 191 -15.91 -8.34 -8.26
N VAL A 192 -15.52 -9.47 -8.86
CA VAL A 192 -14.79 -9.50 -10.14
C VAL A 192 -15.58 -8.80 -11.24
N ARG A 193 -16.91 -8.99 -11.29
CA ARG A 193 -17.78 -8.29 -12.24
C ARG A 193 -17.65 -6.79 -12.15
N GLU A 194 -17.64 -6.25 -10.94
CA GLU A 194 -17.43 -4.81 -10.74
C GLU A 194 -15.99 -4.37 -11.04
N ILE A 195 -14.98 -5.21 -10.78
CA ILE A 195 -13.61 -4.94 -11.21
C ILE A 195 -13.53 -4.82 -12.74
N ILE A 196 -14.13 -5.75 -13.49
CA ILE A 196 -14.15 -5.73 -14.96
C ILE A 196 -14.96 -4.55 -15.50
N ASN A 197 -16.14 -4.29 -14.93
CA ASN A 197 -17.01 -3.16 -15.32
C ASN A 197 -16.31 -1.80 -15.15
N SER A 198 -15.39 -1.69 -14.17
CA SER A 198 -14.64 -0.45 -13.93
C SER A 198 -13.71 -0.07 -15.10
N LYS A 199 -13.25 -1.05 -15.89
CA LYS A 199 -12.23 -0.89 -16.94
C LYS A 199 -10.90 -0.28 -16.44
N ILE A 200 -10.66 -0.31 -15.13
CA ILE A 200 -9.43 0.23 -14.52
C ILE A 200 -8.25 -0.70 -14.79
N LEU A 201 -8.46 -2.00 -14.69
CA LEU A 201 -7.42 -2.98 -15.01
C LEU A 201 -7.30 -3.17 -16.53
N PRO A 202 -6.08 -3.38 -17.04
CA PRO A 202 -5.89 -3.83 -18.42
C PRO A 202 -6.64 -5.14 -18.67
N GLU A 203 -7.20 -5.28 -19.87
CA GLU A 203 -7.79 -6.54 -20.29
C GLU A 203 -6.79 -7.71 -20.17
N GLY A 204 -7.26 -8.85 -19.65
CA GLY A 204 -6.43 -10.03 -19.35
C GLY A 204 -5.65 -9.96 -18.04
N ALA A 205 -5.66 -8.84 -17.32
CA ALA A 205 -4.98 -8.72 -16.01
C ALA A 205 -5.65 -9.55 -14.90
N LEU A 206 -6.93 -9.88 -15.05
CA LEU A 206 -7.72 -10.69 -14.14
C LEU A 206 -8.62 -11.64 -14.93
N GLN A 207 -8.63 -12.91 -14.52
CA GLN A 207 -9.56 -13.93 -14.99
C GLN A 207 -10.14 -14.71 -13.80
N LEU A 208 -11.33 -15.27 -13.97
CA LEU A 208 -12.09 -15.94 -12.92
C LEU A 208 -12.63 -17.28 -13.41
N ILE A 209 -12.44 -18.32 -12.60
CA ILE A 209 -12.91 -19.69 -12.84
C ILE A 209 -13.77 -20.14 -11.65
N CYS A 210 -15.08 -20.21 -11.83
CA CYS A 210 -16.05 -20.64 -10.82
C CYS A 210 -16.48 -22.10 -11.06
N GLY A 211 -15.91 -23.04 -10.30
CA GLY A 211 -16.22 -24.46 -10.37
C GLY A 211 -14.99 -25.33 -10.16
N SER A 212 -14.96 -26.53 -10.74
CA SER A 212 -13.76 -27.39 -10.69
C SER A 212 -12.68 -26.91 -11.66
N ALA A 213 -11.40 -27.14 -11.34
CA ALA A 213 -10.28 -26.72 -12.19
C ALA A 213 -9.18 -27.79 -12.22
N HIS A 214 -9.54 -29.07 -12.35
CA HIS A 214 -8.62 -30.20 -12.19
C HIS A 214 -7.36 -30.13 -13.07
N THR A 215 -7.48 -29.61 -14.30
CA THR A 215 -6.40 -29.56 -15.30
C THR A 215 -5.73 -28.19 -15.39
N ILE A 216 -6.05 -27.23 -14.50
CA ILE A 216 -5.48 -25.88 -14.55
C ILE A 216 -3.95 -25.88 -14.37
N LEU A 217 -3.41 -26.89 -13.66
CA LEU A 217 -1.98 -27.02 -13.43
C LEU A 217 -1.26 -27.78 -14.56
N ASP A 218 -1.95 -28.31 -15.57
CA ASP A 218 -1.33 -29.14 -16.60
C ASP A 218 -0.47 -28.31 -17.57
N THR A 219 -0.76 -27.02 -17.69
CA THR A 219 -0.12 -26.10 -18.65
C THR A 219 0.45 -24.85 -17.98
N ILE A 220 0.78 -24.94 -16.70
CA ILE A 220 1.62 -23.93 -16.03
C ILE A 220 3.05 -24.04 -16.55
N GLU A 221 3.77 -22.93 -16.53
CA GLU A 221 5.14 -22.77 -17.03
C GLU A 221 6.05 -22.23 -15.91
N SER A 222 7.37 -22.37 -16.05
CA SER A 222 8.37 -21.91 -15.07
C SER A 222 8.31 -20.42 -14.66
N GLN A 223 7.61 -19.59 -15.43
CA GLN A 223 7.41 -18.16 -15.13
C GLN A 223 6.10 -17.86 -14.41
N ASP A 224 5.23 -18.84 -14.23
CA ASP A 224 4.00 -18.68 -13.44
C ASP A 224 4.31 -18.74 -11.94
N VAL A 225 3.31 -18.39 -11.14
CA VAL A 225 3.31 -18.59 -9.69
C VAL A 225 1.97 -19.20 -9.32
N VAL A 226 1.99 -20.27 -8.53
CA VAL A 226 0.77 -20.88 -7.99
C VAL A 226 0.70 -20.55 -6.51
N THR A 227 -0.43 -20.01 -6.06
CA THR A 227 -0.69 -19.84 -4.63
C THR A 227 -1.97 -20.57 -4.25
N PHE A 228 -1.91 -21.33 -3.18
CA PHE A 228 -2.99 -22.15 -2.69
C PHE A 228 -3.29 -21.80 -1.23
N THR A 229 -4.58 -21.60 -0.94
CA THR A 229 -5.12 -21.58 0.43
C THR A 229 -6.20 -22.65 0.56
N GLY A 230 -6.07 -23.53 1.55
CA GLY A 230 -7.05 -24.58 1.83
C GLY A 230 -6.46 -25.71 2.66
N SER A 231 -7.03 -26.91 2.60
CA SER A 231 -6.56 -28.01 3.46
C SER A 231 -5.12 -28.46 3.14
N ALA A 232 -4.39 -28.88 4.17
CA ALA A 232 -3.02 -29.39 4.02
C ALA A 232 -2.96 -30.63 3.09
N SER A 233 -4.00 -31.47 3.10
CA SER A 233 -4.11 -32.63 2.21
C SER A 233 -4.19 -32.23 0.73
N THR A 234 -5.03 -31.24 0.41
CA THR A 234 -5.19 -30.73 -0.96
C THR A 234 -3.94 -29.99 -1.41
N GLY A 235 -3.39 -29.12 -0.55
CA GLY A 235 -2.18 -28.37 -0.84
C GLY A 235 -0.99 -29.27 -1.16
N ARG A 236 -0.78 -30.34 -0.38
CA ARG A 236 0.27 -31.34 -0.66
C ARG A 236 0.09 -32.02 -2.01
N LYS A 237 -1.14 -32.39 -2.37
CA LYS A 237 -1.44 -33.01 -3.66
C LYS A 237 -1.13 -32.08 -4.84
N LEU A 238 -1.48 -30.80 -4.71
CA LEU A 238 -1.20 -29.79 -5.73
C LEU A 238 0.30 -29.45 -5.80
N LYS A 239 0.98 -29.36 -4.66
CA LYS A 239 2.43 -29.11 -4.60
C LYS A 239 3.24 -30.25 -5.22
N SER A 240 2.74 -31.50 -5.13
CA SER A 240 3.33 -32.66 -5.78
C SER A 240 2.92 -32.87 -7.24
N HIS A 241 2.20 -31.91 -7.86
CA HIS A 241 1.77 -32.04 -9.24
C HIS A 241 2.97 -32.13 -10.19
N THR A 242 2.93 -33.06 -11.15
CA THR A 242 4.06 -33.34 -12.05
C THR A 242 4.53 -32.09 -12.79
N GLN A 243 3.61 -31.27 -13.29
CA GLN A 243 3.97 -30.03 -13.99
C GLN A 243 4.61 -28.99 -13.06
N VAL A 244 4.16 -28.87 -11.80
CA VAL A 244 4.77 -27.97 -10.81
C VAL A 244 6.24 -28.35 -10.59
N ILE A 245 6.52 -29.65 -10.48
CA ILE A 245 7.87 -30.18 -10.29
C ILE A 245 8.72 -29.99 -11.56
N ASN A 246 8.22 -30.39 -12.73
CA ASN A 246 8.96 -30.34 -13.98
C ASN A 246 9.35 -28.92 -14.39
N GLU A 247 8.44 -27.96 -14.23
CA GLU A 247 8.69 -26.55 -14.53
C GLU A 247 9.31 -25.78 -13.36
N SER A 248 9.47 -26.42 -12.20
CA SER A 248 9.96 -25.79 -10.96
C SER A 248 9.18 -24.51 -10.61
N VAL A 249 7.84 -24.57 -10.77
CA VAL A 249 6.97 -23.41 -10.55
C VAL A 249 6.95 -23.06 -9.06
N PRO A 250 7.18 -21.79 -8.68
CA PRO A 250 6.95 -21.32 -7.32
C PRO A 250 5.54 -21.66 -6.85
N PHE A 251 5.45 -22.47 -5.79
CA PHE A 251 4.19 -22.90 -5.19
C PHE A 251 4.11 -22.41 -3.75
N ASN A 252 3.30 -21.38 -3.51
CA ASN A 252 3.00 -20.90 -2.17
C ASN A 252 1.81 -21.67 -1.58
N MET A 253 1.95 -22.19 -0.37
CA MET A 253 0.92 -22.96 0.31
C MET A 253 0.62 -22.33 1.67
N GLU A 254 -0.61 -21.92 1.85
CA GLU A 254 -1.22 -21.61 3.14
C GLU A 254 -2.22 -22.74 3.45
N ALA A 255 -2.07 -23.37 4.62
CA ALA A 255 -2.88 -24.52 5.00
C ALA A 255 -3.42 -24.42 6.44
N ASP A 256 -4.08 -25.49 6.87
CA ASP A 256 -4.59 -25.72 8.22
C ASP A 256 -3.58 -25.28 9.30
N SER A 257 -4.05 -24.68 10.39
CA SER A 257 -3.17 -24.08 11.41
C SER A 257 -3.79 -24.11 12.80
N LEU A 258 -3.11 -24.75 13.75
CA LEU A 258 -3.51 -24.78 15.15
C LEU A 258 -2.92 -23.60 15.92
N ASN A 259 -3.44 -22.40 15.65
CA ASN A 259 -2.96 -21.17 16.27
C ASN A 259 -3.16 -21.20 17.80
N ALA A 260 -2.19 -20.65 18.52
CA ALA A 260 -2.15 -20.66 19.98
C ALA A 260 -2.30 -19.26 20.58
N SER A 261 -2.95 -19.15 21.72
CA SER A 261 -2.90 -17.95 22.56
C SER A 261 -2.50 -18.31 23.98
N ILE A 262 -1.48 -17.64 24.48
CA ILE A 262 -0.85 -17.87 25.77
C ILE A 262 -1.34 -16.78 26.74
N LEU A 263 -1.78 -17.17 27.93
CA LEU A 263 -1.99 -16.26 29.05
C LEU A 263 -0.70 -16.21 29.88
N GLY A 264 -0.10 -15.04 30.10
CA GLY A 264 1.06 -14.90 30.97
C GLY A 264 0.70 -15.14 32.45
N GLU A 265 1.67 -15.56 33.26
CA GLU A 265 1.48 -15.84 34.69
C GLU A 265 1.02 -14.61 35.50
N ASP A 266 1.37 -13.41 35.04
CA ASP A 266 0.97 -12.13 35.65
C ASP A 266 -0.46 -11.70 35.30
N ALA A 267 -1.06 -12.32 34.28
CA ALA A 267 -2.40 -12.01 33.79
C ALA A 267 -3.48 -12.81 34.57
N VAL A 268 -3.62 -12.50 35.85
CA VAL A 268 -4.57 -13.14 36.78
C VAL A 268 -5.96 -12.46 36.78
N PRO A 269 -7.04 -13.11 37.27
CA PRO A 269 -8.35 -12.48 37.41
C PRO A 269 -8.29 -11.12 38.12
N GLY A 270 -8.98 -10.12 37.55
CA GLY A 270 -8.96 -8.73 38.02
C GLY A 270 -7.88 -7.86 37.39
N THR A 271 -6.97 -8.44 36.59
CA THR A 271 -6.06 -7.67 35.74
C THR A 271 -6.69 -7.36 34.37
N PRO A 272 -6.32 -6.24 33.73
CA PRO A 272 -6.69 -5.97 32.35
C PRO A 272 -6.28 -7.08 31.38
N GLU A 273 -5.13 -7.71 31.58
CA GLU A 273 -4.60 -8.76 30.70
C GLU A 273 -5.47 -10.01 30.70
N PHE A 274 -5.99 -10.42 31.86
CA PHE A 274 -6.95 -11.52 31.93
C PHE A 274 -8.22 -11.21 31.13
N ASP A 275 -8.81 -10.03 31.32
CA ASP A 275 -10.00 -9.61 30.57
C ASP A 275 -9.74 -9.53 29.05
N LEU A 276 -8.55 -9.08 28.66
CA LEU A 276 -8.11 -9.03 27.27
C LEU A 276 -7.99 -10.43 26.66
N PHE A 277 -7.42 -11.40 27.39
CA PHE A 277 -7.30 -12.78 26.94
C PHE A 277 -8.69 -13.41 26.72
N ILE A 278 -9.61 -13.26 27.67
CA ILE A 278 -10.99 -13.78 27.55
C ILE A 278 -11.73 -13.14 26.38
N SER A 279 -11.61 -11.82 26.23
CA SER A 279 -12.25 -11.08 25.12
C SER A 279 -11.71 -11.52 23.76
N GLN A 280 -10.38 -11.68 23.64
CA GLN A 280 -9.73 -12.15 22.42
C GLN A 280 -10.13 -13.60 22.10
N ALA A 281 -10.09 -14.51 23.07
CA ALA A 281 -10.49 -15.90 22.89
C ALA A 281 -11.94 -16.01 22.40
N ARG A 282 -12.88 -15.31 23.05
CA ARG A 282 -14.28 -15.26 22.61
C ARG A 282 -14.40 -14.74 21.17
N SER A 283 -13.71 -13.64 20.86
CA SER A 283 -13.76 -13.03 19.51
C SER A 283 -13.23 -14.00 18.45
N GLU A 284 -12.08 -14.63 18.67
CA GLU A 284 -11.46 -15.54 17.70
C GLU A 284 -12.22 -16.85 17.51
N ILE A 285 -12.94 -17.32 18.53
CA ILE A 285 -13.87 -18.46 18.42
C ILE A 285 -15.09 -18.09 17.55
N THR A 286 -15.61 -16.86 17.67
CA THR A 286 -16.96 -16.54 17.18
C THR A 286 -17.00 -15.73 15.89
N VAL A 287 -16.01 -14.89 15.62
CA VAL A 287 -15.91 -14.14 14.36
C VAL A 287 -15.84 -15.12 13.19
N LYS A 288 -16.73 -14.92 12.20
CA LYS A 288 -16.96 -15.81 11.05
C LYS A 288 -17.27 -17.26 11.45
N CYS A 289 -17.88 -17.46 12.62
CA CYS A 289 -18.11 -18.80 13.19
C CYS A 289 -16.79 -19.59 13.28
N GLY A 290 -15.69 -18.93 13.63
CA GLY A 290 -14.35 -19.52 13.76
C GLY A 290 -13.71 -19.99 12.44
N GLN A 291 -14.29 -19.68 11.27
CA GLN A 291 -13.77 -20.08 9.95
C GLN A 291 -12.62 -19.18 9.46
N LYS A 292 -11.71 -18.81 10.36
CA LYS A 292 -10.48 -18.08 9.99
C LYS A 292 -9.30 -19.02 10.12
N CYS A 293 -8.42 -19.04 9.13
CA CYS A 293 -7.14 -19.75 9.19
C CYS A 293 -6.29 -19.27 10.39
N THR A 294 -6.48 -18.04 10.83
CA THR A 294 -5.84 -17.42 11.99
C THR A 294 -6.68 -17.45 13.27
N ALA A 295 -7.77 -18.22 13.35
CA ALA A 295 -8.55 -18.31 14.60
C ALA A 295 -7.77 -19.08 15.68
N ILE A 296 -7.92 -18.70 16.95
CA ILE A 296 -7.29 -19.40 18.07
C ILE A 296 -7.91 -20.79 18.19
N ARG A 297 -7.07 -21.83 18.13
CA ARG A 297 -7.48 -23.23 18.31
C ARG A 297 -7.05 -23.78 19.67
N ARG A 298 -5.96 -23.23 20.21
CA ARG A 298 -5.29 -23.70 21.42
C ARG A 298 -5.11 -22.55 22.40
N LEU A 299 -5.70 -22.66 23.58
CA LEU A 299 -5.61 -21.69 24.66
C LEU A 299 -4.71 -22.26 25.74
N ILE A 300 -3.49 -21.73 25.86
CA ILE A 300 -2.43 -22.23 26.75
C ILE A 300 -2.39 -21.32 27.97
N VAL A 301 -2.67 -21.88 29.15
CA VAL A 301 -2.98 -21.12 30.37
C VAL A 301 -2.15 -21.68 31.54
N PRO A 302 -1.69 -20.86 32.50
CA PRO A 302 -1.05 -21.36 33.71
C PRO A 302 -1.95 -22.38 34.43
N GLU A 303 -1.39 -23.48 34.92
CA GLU A 303 -2.16 -24.58 35.53
C GLU A 303 -3.09 -24.12 36.66
N ASN A 304 -2.68 -23.09 37.41
CA ASN A 304 -3.44 -22.51 38.52
C ASN A 304 -4.56 -21.55 38.08
N LEU A 305 -4.67 -21.20 36.80
CA LEU A 305 -5.68 -20.29 36.24
C LEU A 305 -6.69 -20.97 35.30
N ILE A 306 -6.55 -22.28 35.06
CA ILE A 306 -7.34 -22.99 34.04
C ILE A 306 -8.85 -22.94 34.32
N ASP A 307 -9.25 -23.10 35.59
CA ASP A 307 -10.66 -23.06 36.00
C ASP A 307 -11.24 -21.64 35.88
N ASP A 308 -10.47 -20.62 36.28
CA ASP A 308 -10.88 -19.22 36.16
C ASP A 308 -11.13 -18.83 34.69
N VAL A 309 -10.22 -19.23 33.81
CA VAL A 309 -10.36 -19.00 32.36
C VAL A 309 -11.56 -19.76 31.81
N GLN A 310 -11.73 -21.03 32.16
CA GLN A 310 -12.87 -21.84 31.71
C GLN A 310 -14.20 -21.19 32.07
N ILE A 311 -14.37 -20.77 33.34
CA ILE A 311 -15.59 -20.13 33.83
C ILE A 311 -15.83 -18.78 33.14
N ALA A 312 -14.79 -17.94 33.03
CA ALA A 312 -14.90 -16.62 32.43
C ALA A 312 -15.21 -16.71 30.92
N LEU A 313 -14.53 -17.59 30.19
CA LEU A 313 -14.73 -17.78 28.77
C LEU A 313 -16.10 -18.41 28.47
N GLY A 314 -16.53 -19.40 29.25
CA GLY A 314 -17.88 -19.98 29.12
C GLY A 314 -18.98 -18.91 29.27
N LYS A 315 -18.90 -18.06 30.31
CA LYS A 315 -19.82 -16.91 30.49
C LYS A 315 -19.75 -15.89 29.36
N ALA A 316 -18.59 -15.73 28.74
CA ALA A 316 -18.39 -14.80 27.64
C ALA A 316 -19.01 -15.34 26.34
N LEU A 317 -18.91 -16.66 26.10
CA LEU A 317 -19.50 -17.36 24.96
C LEU A 317 -21.03 -17.47 25.07
N ASP A 318 -21.58 -17.63 26.28
CA ASP A 318 -23.03 -17.71 26.53
C ASP A 318 -23.82 -16.47 26.06
N LYS A 319 -23.14 -15.33 25.94
CA LYS A 319 -23.71 -14.07 25.45
C LYS A 319 -23.77 -13.98 23.93
N VAL A 320 -23.29 -14.99 23.20
CA VAL A 320 -23.16 -14.96 21.74
C VAL A 320 -24.39 -15.59 21.12
N THR A 321 -25.27 -14.74 20.60
CA THR A 321 -26.49 -15.13 19.89
C THR A 321 -26.20 -15.64 18.48
N ILE A 322 -26.87 -16.72 18.11
CA ILE A 322 -26.68 -17.45 16.85
C ILE A 322 -27.96 -17.35 16.02
N GLY A 323 -27.85 -17.09 14.72
CA GLY A 323 -29.05 -16.97 13.88
C GLY A 323 -28.85 -16.29 12.53
N ASP A 324 -29.93 -15.76 11.95
CA ASP A 324 -29.88 -15.05 10.67
C ASP A 324 -28.99 -13.80 10.79
N PRO A 325 -27.88 -13.71 10.04
CA PRO A 325 -26.93 -12.59 10.12
C PRO A 325 -27.52 -11.23 9.72
N ARG A 326 -28.74 -11.18 9.17
CA ARG A 326 -29.47 -9.94 8.85
C ARG A 326 -30.08 -9.28 10.08
N LEU A 327 -30.27 -10.01 11.18
CA LEU A 327 -30.84 -9.51 12.42
C LEU A 327 -29.78 -8.80 13.28
N LYS A 328 -30.13 -7.66 13.89
CA LYS A 328 -29.18 -6.81 14.64
C LYS A 328 -28.73 -7.45 15.95
N GLU A 329 -29.54 -8.32 16.51
CA GLU A 329 -29.31 -9.03 17.76
C GLU A 329 -28.38 -10.23 17.60
N VAL A 330 -28.24 -10.79 16.39
CA VAL A 330 -27.35 -11.93 16.10
C VAL A 330 -25.89 -11.49 16.15
N ARG A 331 -25.03 -12.29 16.79
CA ARG A 331 -23.60 -12.03 16.95
C ARG A 331 -22.72 -13.03 16.21
N MET A 332 -23.22 -14.25 15.98
CA MET A 332 -22.55 -15.26 15.17
C MET A 332 -23.56 -15.83 14.17
N GLY A 333 -23.17 -15.89 12.90
CA GLY A 333 -24.00 -16.52 11.87
C GLY A 333 -23.69 -18.01 11.70
N SER A 334 -23.67 -18.49 10.46
CA SER A 334 -23.49 -19.92 10.15
C SER A 334 -22.07 -20.25 9.68
N LEU A 335 -21.73 -21.54 9.68
CA LEU A 335 -20.66 -22.06 8.82
C LEU A 335 -21.09 -21.94 7.35
N VAL A 336 -20.14 -22.11 6.43
CA VAL A 336 -20.38 -21.92 4.98
C VAL A 336 -21.28 -23.00 4.36
N SER A 337 -21.37 -24.19 4.96
CA SER A 337 -22.14 -25.31 4.42
C SER A 337 -22.41 -26.40 5.47
N LYS A 338 -23.43 -27.24 5.22
CA LYS A 338 -23.72 -28.41 6.09
C LYS A 338 -22.60 -29.45 6.10
N ASP A 339 -21.86 -29.58 4.99
CA ASP A 339 -20.68 -30.45 4.94
C ASP A 339 -19.60 -29.97 5.91
N GLN A 340 -19.41 -28.65 6.04
CA GLN A 340 -18.50 -28.10 7.04
C GLN A 340 -19.02 -28.28 8.47
N VAL A 341 -20.33 -28.20 8.73
CA VAL A 341 -20.90 -28.55 10.04
C VAL A 341 -20.56 -30.00 10.41
N LYS A 342 -20.75 -30.94 9.47
CA LYS A 342 -20.43 -32.34 9.68
C LYS A 342 -18.94 -32.53 9.97
N GLU A 343 -18.06 -31.94 9.16
CA GLU A 343 -16.61 -32.03 9.32
C GLU A 343 -16.16 -31.50 10.68
N VAL A 344 -16.66 -30.34 11.11
CA VAL A 344 -16.34 -29.75 12.42
C VAL A 344 -16.81 -30.67 13.55
N LYS A 345 -18.02 -31.23 13.49
CA LYS A 345 -18.51 -32.19 14.49
C LYS A 345 -17.63 -33.45 14.54
N ASP A 346 -17.23 -33.98 13.40
CA ASP A 346 -16.39 -35.17 13.32
C ASP A 346 -15.00 -34.92 13.95
N ARG A 347 -14.40 -33.75 13.67
CA ARG A 347 -13.14 -33.31 14.29
C ARG A 347 -13.25 -33.07 15.79
N VAL A 348 -14.36 -32.50 16.27
CA VAL A 348 -14.61 -32.35 17.71
C VAL A 348 -14.72 -33.71 18.40
N ARG A 349 -15.42 -34.69 17.81
CA ARG A 349 -15.51 -36.05 18.37
C ARG A 349 -14.15 -36.74 18.45
N GLU A 350 -13.26 -36.48 17.50
CA GLU A 350 -11.89 -36.99 17.50
C GLU A 350 -11.06 -36.39 18.65
N ILE A 351 -11.13 -35.07 18.84
CA ILE A 351 -10.43 -34.39 19.94
C ILE A 351 -11.04 -34.81 21.30
N ALA A 352 -12.36 -34.99 21.38
CA ALA A 352 -13.08 -35.37 22.58
C ALA A 352 -12.83 -36.82 23.05
N GLN A 353 -11.99 -37.59 22.35
CA GLN A 353 -11.52 -38.89 22.83
C GLN A 353 -10.62 -38.76 24.06
N THR A 354 -9.90 -37.64 24.20
CA THR A 354 -9.03 -37.35 25.35
C THR A 354 -9.38 -36.05 26.05
N ALA A 355 -9.87 -35.05 25.32
CA ALA A 355 -10.29 -33.77 25.88
C ALA A 355 -11.76 -33.78 26.31
N SER A 356 -12.10 -33.05 27.37
CA SER A 356 -13.48 -32.87 27.84
C SER A 356 -14.14 -31.67 27.18
N ILE A 357 -15.38 -31.79 26.70
CA ILE A 357 -16.18 -30.64 26.27
C ILE A 357 -16.70 -29.93 27.54
N VAL A 358 -16.19 -28.73 27.82
CA VAL A 358 -16.49 -27.96 29.04
C VAL A 358 -17.48 -26.81 28.80
N TYR A 359 -17.75 -26.47 27.54
CA TYR A 359 -18.81 -25.56 27.13
C TYR A 359 -19.30 -25.90 25.71
N GLY A 360 -20.60 -25.70 25.46
CA GLY A 360 -21.25 -25.99 24.18
C GLY A 360 -21.80 -27.41 24.09
N ASP A 361 -22.54 -27.68 23.02
CA ASP A 361 -23.15 -28.98 22.72
C ASP A 361 -23.06 -29.25 21.21
N LEU A 362 -22.82 -30.50 20.83
CA LEU A 362 -22.68 -30.87 19.42
C LEU A 362 -24.02 -30.78 18.68
N ASP A 363 -25.14 -31.01 19.34
CA ASP A 363 -26.44 -31.22 18.70
C ASP A 363 -27.52 -30.24 19.17
N LYS A 364 -27.37 -29.61 20.33
CA LYS A 364 -28.29 -28.57 20.81
C LYS A 364 -27.90 -27.19 20.32
N LEU A 365 -28.86 -26.47 19.77
CA LEU A 365 -28.66 -25.12 19.27
C LEU A 365 -29.92 -24.28 19.45
N GLU A 366 -29.73 -23.07 19.98
CA GLU A 366 -30.78 -22.04 20.02
C GLU A 366 -30.53 -21.03 18.90
N LEU A 367 -31.54 -20.82 18.05
CA LEU A 367 -31.44 -19.98 16.85
C LEU A 367 -32.41 -18.80 16.90
N ILE A 368 -31.94 -17.64 16.47
CA ILE A 368 -32.74 -16.42 16.31
C ILE A 368 -33.02 -16.19 14.82
N GLY A 369 -34.29 -16.22 14.43
CA GLY A 369 -34.71 -15.90 13.06
C GLY A 369 -34.24 -16.88 11.98
N ALA A 370 -33.77 -18.07 12.37
CA ALA A 370 -33.31 -19.13 11.48
C ALA A 370 -33.75 -20.51 11.99
N ASN A 371 -33.54 -21.57 11.19
CA ASN A 371 -33.89 -22.96 11.53
C ASN A 371 -32.75 -23.93 11.17
N GLU A 372 -32.93 -25.22 11.45
CA GLU A 372 -31.92 -26.27 11.18
C GLU A 372 -31.65 -26.54 9.68
N ASN A 373 -32.32 -25.86 8.75
CA ASN A 373 -31.98 -25.94 7.33
C ASN A 373 -30.68 -25.18 7.00
N GLY A 374 -30.27 -24.23 7.84
CA GLY A 374 -28.97 -23.57 7.72
C GLY A 374 -27.80 -24.42 8.26
N ALA A 375 -26.58 -23.92 8.05
CA ALA A 375 -25.32 -24.54 8.44
C ALA A 375 -24.81 -24.02 9.80
N PHE A 376 -25.66 -24.04 10.82
CA PHE A 376 -25.31 -23.48 12.14
C PHE A 376 -24.67 -24.52 13.07
N ILE A 377 -23.88 -24.03 14.03
CA ILE A 377 -23.24 -24.83 15.08
C ILE A 377 -22.99 -23.98 16.33
N SER A 378 -23.04 -24.60 17.51
CA SER A 378 -22.71 -23.94 18.78
C SER A 378 -21.20 -23.68 18.88
N PRO A 379 -20.74 -22.57 19.49
CA PRO A 379 -19.37 -22.47 19.95
C PRO A 379 -19.09 -23.58 20.98
N MET A 380 -17.89 -24.15 20.92
CA MET A 380 -17.46 -25.24 21.80
C MET A 380 -16.09 -24.93 22.40
N LEU A 381 -15.97 -25.19 23.70
CA LEU A 381 -14.70 -25.12 24.42
C LEU A 381 -14.39 -26.51 24.96
N LEU A 382 -13.24 -27.04 24.58
CA LEU A 382 -12.69 -28.28 25.12
C LEU A 382 -11.62 -27.98 26.16
N ARG A 383 -11.28 -28.96 26.99
CA ARG A 383 -10.17 -28.91 27.94
C ARG A 383 -9.39 -30.22 27.88
N GLU A 384 -8.09 -30.10 27.65
CA GLU A 384 -7.15 -31.21 27.69
C GLU A 384 -6.23 -31.05 28.89
N GLU A 385 -6.32 -31.98 29.85
CA GLU A 385 -5.59 -31.91 31.12
C GLU A 385 -4.12 -32.35 30.96
N ASN A 386 -3.81 -33.22 29.99
CA ASN A 386 -2.48 -33.78 29.79
C ASN A 386 -1.96 -33.50 28.36
N PRO A 387 -1.78 -32.22 27.98
CA PRO A 387 -1.54 -31.83 26.59
C PRO A 387 -0.18 -32.27 26.03
N PHE A 388 0.76 -32.71 26.87
CA PHE A 388 2.04 -33.29 26.44
C PHE A 388 1.92 -34.78 26.07
N GLU A 389 0.93 -35.49 26.62
CA GLU A 389 0.69 -36.91 26.37
C GLU A 389 -0.39 -37.11 25.30
N ASN A 390 -1.50 -36.38 25.43
CA ASN A 390 -2.66 -36.46 24.56
C ASN A 390 -2.52 -35.50 23.37
N ILE A 391 -1.84 -35.95 22.32
CA ILE A 391 -1.43 -35.08 21.22
C ILE A 391 -2.53 -34.73 20.20
N SER A 392 -3.74 -35.30 20.30
CA SER A 392 -4.84 -35.06 19.33
C SER A 392 -5.15 -33.56 19.17
N VAL A 393 -5.13 -32.81 20.27
CA VAL A 393 -5.32 -31.33 20.29
C VAL A 393 -4.25 -30.56 19.52
N HIS A 394 -3.11 -31.19 19.25
CA HIS A 394 -1.99 -30.63 18.48
C HIS A 394 -1.95 -31.16 17.05
N GLU A 395 -2.83 -32.07 16.65
CA GLU A 395 -2.84 -32.70 15.32
C GLU A 395 -4.12 -32.41 14.53
N THR A 396 -5.23 -32.25 15.24
CA THR A 396 -6.57 -32.24 14.65
C THR A 396 -7.17 -30.84 14.74
N GLU A 397 -7.49 -30.23 13.59
CA GLU A 397 -8.17 -28.93 13.54
C GLU A 397 -9.67 -29.10 13.29
N ALA A 398 -10.49 -28.55 14.18
CA ALA A 398 -11.91 -28.32 13.95
C ALA A 398 -12.10 -26.89 13.40
N PHE A 399 -12.27 -26.75 12.07
CA PHE A 399 -12.36 -25.46 11.37
C PHE A 399 -13.73 -24.77 11.55
N GLY A 400 -14.04 -24.42 12.80
CA GLY A 400 -15.28 -23.79 13.21
C GLY A 400 -15.11 -23.07 14.55
N PRO A 401 -16.18 -22.81 15.31
CA PRO A 401 -16.11 -22.06 16.56
C PRO A 401 -15.66 -22.97 17.72
N VAL A 402 -14.44 -23.51 17.62
CA VAL A 402 -13.89 -24.51 18.54
C VAL A 402 -12.48 -24.11 18.98
N SER A 403 -12.23 -24.17 20.29
CA SER A 403 -10.89 -24.09 20.88
C SER A 403 -10.73 -25.07 22.06
N THR A 404 -9.49 -25.39 22.40
CA THR A 404 -9.16 -26.26 23.54
C THR A 404 -8.26 -25.53 24.56
N LEU A 405 -8.63 -25.57 25.84
CA LEU A 405 -7.82 -25.14 26.98
C LEU A 405 -6.78 -26.19 27.35
N MET A 406 -5.57 -25.73 27.67
CA MET A 406 -4.43 -26.57 28.03
C MET A 406 -3.60 -25.90 29.14
N PRO A 407 -3.25 -26.61 30.22
CA PRO A 407 -2.42 -26.08 31.29
C PRO A 407 -0.92 -26.08 30.92
N TYR A 408 -0.16 -25.15 31.50
CA TYR A 408 1.31 -25.16 31.51
C TYR A 408 1.85 -24.71 32.89
N LYS A 409 3.08 -25.07 33.24
CA LYS A 409 3.69 -24.76 34.56
C LYS A 409 4.69 -23.61 34.55
N ASN A 410 5.37 -23.40 33.43
CA ASN A 410 6.34 -22.34 33.24
C ASN A 410 6.41 -21.94 31.76
N ILE A 411 7.10 -20.83 31.46
CA ILE A 411 7.17 -20.29 30.11
C ILE A 411 7.79 -21.25 29.07
N ASP A 412 8.73 -22.11 29.47
CA ASP A 412 9.32 -23.12 28.58
C ASP A 412 8.26 -24.14 28.13
N GLU A 413 7.41 -24.61 29.05
CA GLU A 413 6.28 -25.47 28.72
C GLU A 413 5.27 -24.76 27.80
N ALA A 414 4.99 -23.47 28.01
CA ALA A 414 4.11 -22.71 27.13
C ALA A 414 4.67 -22.56 25.71
N ILE A 415 5.99 -22.37 25.58
CA ILE A 415 6.71 -22.33 24.31
C ILE A 415 6.62 -23.71 23.63
N GLU A 416 6.93 -24.79 24.34
CA GLU A 416 6.89 -26.15 23.81
C GLU A 416 5.48 -26.50 23.31
N LEU A 417 4.45 -26.26 24.14
CA LEU A 417 3.06 -26.46 23.75
C LEU A 417 2.70 -25.64 22.51
N ALA A 418 3.10 -24.37 22.42
CA ALA A 418 2.85 -23.57 21.22
C ALA A 418 3.49 -24.22 19.96
N GLN A 419 4.72 -24.74 20.07
CA GLN A 419 5.44 -25.41 18.99
C GLN A 419 4.85 -26.77 18.60
N MET A 420 4.19 -27.49 19.53
CA MET A 420 3.55 -28.79 19.26
C MET A 420 2.47 -28.73 18.17
N GLY A 421 1.97 -27.55 17.80
CA GLY A 421 1.13 -27.34 16.62
C GLY A 421 1.82 -27.64 15.28
N LYS A 422 3.13 -27.93 15.29
CA LYS A 422 3.98 -28.29 14.13
C LYS A 422 4.06 -27.18 13.07
N GLY A 423 4.07 -25.93 13.52
CA GLY A 423 4.13 -24.73 12.68
C GLY A 423 2.75 -24.15 12.40
N SER A 424 2.53 -22.91 12.85
CA SER A 424 1.24 -22.21 12.79
C SER A 424 1.38 -20.87 12.07
N LEU A 425 0.26 -20.35 11.58
CA LEU A 425 0.18 -19.01 10.98
C LEU A 425 0.44 -17.92 12.02
N VAL A 426 -0.18 -18.05 13.21
CA VAL A 426 -0.09 -17.03 14.26
C VAL A 426 -0.11 -17.64 15.66
N SER A 427 0.57 -16.99 16.60
CA SER A 427 0.25 -17.10 18.02
C SER A 427 0.08 -15.74 18.70
N SER A 428 -0.45 -15.73 19.92
CA SER A 428 -0.46 -14.57 20.80
C SER A 428 0.03 -14.89 22.20
N ILE A 429 0.53 -13.88 22.90
CA ILE A 429 0.73 -13.89 24.34
C ILE A 429 0.07 -12.65 24.96
N VAL A 430 -0.66 -12.83 26.05
CA VAL A 430 -1.30 -11.74 26.80
C VAL A 430 -0.63 -11.62 28.17
N THR A 431 0.17 -10.58 28.37
CA THR A 431 1.01 -10.36 29.56
C THR A 431 1.34 -8.87 29.70
N ASN A 432 1.55 -8.38 30.92
CA ASN A 432 2.06 -7.05 31.21
C ASN A 432 3.58 -7.06 31.51
N SER A 433 4.27 -8.18 31.31
CA SER A 433 5.71 -8.32 31.52
C SER A 433 6.46 -8.39 30.19
N ASP A 434 7.26 -7.36 29.90
CA ASP A 434 8.12 -7.32 28.70
C ASP A 434 9.16 -8.44 28.67
N ALA A 435 9.60 -8.92 29.84
CA ALA A 435 10.54 -10.03 29.95
C ALA A 435 9.88 -11.33 29.48
N THR A 436 8.69 -11.64 30.00
CA THR A 436 7.87 -12.80 29.59
C THR A 436 7.53 -12.74 28.11
N ALA A 437 7.12 -11.56 27.62
CA ALA A 437 6.82 -11.35 26.21
C ALA A 437 8.04 -11.62 25.33
N LYS A 438 9.22 -11.09 25.69
CA LYS A 438 10.47 -11.33 24.95
C LYS A 438 10.83 -12.81 24.94
N GLU A 439 10.78 -13.47 26.09
CA GLU A 439 11.14 -14.89 26.23
C GLU A 439 10.24 -15.78 25.36
N TYR A 440 8.92 -15.60 25.45
CA TYR A 440 7.98 -16.32 24.61
C TYR A 440 8.20 -16.04 23.11
N VAL A 441 8.29 -14.76 22.72
CA VAL A 441 8.42 -14.39 21.30
C VAL A 441 9.68 -15.01 20.70
N ILE A 442 10.83 -14.91 21.36
CA ILE A 442 12.08 -15.47 20.85
C ILE A 442 12.05 -17.00 20.85
N GLY A 443 11.45 -17.63 21.87
CA GLY A 443 11.33 -19.09 21.94
C GLY A 443 10.36 -19.69 20.91
N ALA A 444 9.25 -19.00 20.61
CA ALA A 444 8.17 -19.54 19.78
C ALA A 444 8.22 -19.11 18.30
N ALA A 445 8.91 -18.01 17.94
CA ALA A 445 8.86 -17.43 16.59
C ALA A 445 9.32 -18.36 15.45
N SER A 446 10.18 -19.34 15.73
CA SER A 446 10.61 -20.32 14.72
C SER A 446 9.46 -21.19 14.19
N HIS A 447 8.34 -21.25 14.89
CA HIS A 447 7.15 -22.05 14.57
C HIS A 447 5.92 -21.20 14.21
N HIS A 448 6.04 -19.87 14.16
CA HIS A 448 4.90 -18.97 13.94
C HIS A 448 5.28 -17.87 12.94
N GLY A 449 4.50 -17.68 11.88
CA GLY A 449 4.77 -16.58 10.94
C GLY A 449 4.43 -15.19 11.50
N ARG A 450 3.59 -15.14 12.54
CA ARG A 450 3.27 -13.92 13.29
C ARG A 450 3.05 -14.22 14.77
N ILE A 451 3.53 -13.34 15.65
CA ILE A 451 3.21 -13.36 17.08
C ILE A 451 2.62 -12.01 17.48
N LEU A 452 1.47 -12.03 18.16
CA LEU A 452 0.87 -10.84 18.79
C LEU A 452 1.18 -10.82 20.29
N VAL A 453 1.91 -9.81 20.76
CA VAL A 453 2.01 -9.48 22.19
C VAL A 453 0.91 -8.48 22.54
N LEU A 454 -0.05 -8.89 23.37
CA LEU A 454 -1.19 -8.06 23.75
C LEU A 454 -1.10 -7.67 25.23
N ASN A 455 -1.28 -6.38 25.52
CA ASN A 455 -1.31 -5.87 26.88
C ASN A 455 -2.24 -4.64 26.98
N ARG A 456 -2.42 -4.11 28.20
CA ARG A 456 -3.25 -2.91 28.44
C ARG A 456 -2.85 -1.66 27.66
N GLU A 457 -1.58 -1.53 27.26
CA GLU A 457 -1.06 -0.34 26.58
C GLU A 457 -1.45 -0.33 25.09
N ASN A 458 -1.38 -1.50 24.43
CA ASN A 458 -1.62 -1.61 23.00
C ASN A 458 -3.04 -2.08 22.63
N ALA A 459 -3.80 -2.67 23.57
CA ALA A 459 -5.10 -3.29 23.28
C ALA A 459 -6.11 -2.36 22.58
N LYS A 460 -6.11 -1.06 22.90
CA LYS A 460 -7.04 -0.08 22.29
C LYS A 460 -6.79 0.17 20.81
N GLN A 461 -5.58 -0.10 20.33
CA GLN A 461 -5.15 0.10 18.94
C GLN A 461 -4.79 -1.22 18.24
N SER A 462 -4.84 -2.34 18.97
CA SER A 462 -4.54 -3.66 18.44
C SER A 462 -5.51 -4.01 17.32
N THR A 463 -4.97 -4.58 16.25
CA THR A 463 -5.74 -5.08 15.11
C THR A 463 -6.31 -6.49 15.35
N GLY A 464 -5.92 -7.11 16.47
CA GLY A 464 -6.39 -8.42 16.89
C GLY A 464 -5.53 -9.58 16.40
N HIS A 465 -5.77 -10.76 16.98
CA HIS A 465 -5.05 -11.98 16.65
C HIS A 465 -5.34 -12.44 15.22
N GLY A 466 -6.62 -12.52 14.84
CA GLY A 466 -7.05 -13.10 13.58
C GLY A 466 -7.24 -12.13 12.42
N SER A 467 -6.52 -10.99 12.41
CA SER A 467 -6.56 -9.99 11.35
C SER A 467 -5.18 -9.86 10.69
N PRO A 468 -4.91 -10.57 9.58
CA PRO A 468 -3.66 -10.41 8.85
C PRO A 468 -3.56 -9.01 8.22
N LEU A 469 -2.47 -8.30 8.48
CA LEU A 469 -2.26 -6.93 7.98
C LEU A 469 -1.41 -6.93 6.71
N PRO A 470 -1.77 -6.15 5.66
CA PRO A 470 -1.08 -6.15 4.35
C PRO A 470 0.44 -5.91 4.41
N LEU A 471 0.90 -5.22 5.46
CA LEU A 471 2.30 -4.86 5.65
C LEU A 471 3.09 -5.88 6.49
N LEU A 472 2.42 -6.85 7.10
CA LEU A 472 3.01 -7.92 7.90
C LEU A 472 2.90 -9.25 7.14
N VAL A 473 3.84 -10.16 7.40
CA VAL A 473 3.81 -11.50 6.78
C VAL A 473 2.56 -12.25 7.26
N HIS A 474 1.87 -12.87 6.31
CA HIS A 474 0.81 -13.84 6.56
C HIS A 474 1.26 -15.18 5.99
N GLY A 475 1.37 -16.20 6.83
CA GLY A 475 2.03 -17.45 6.46
C GLY A 475 2.62 -18.10 7.70
N GLY A 476 3.26 -19.26 7.54
CA GLY A 476 3.83 -19.98 8.67
C GLY A 476 4.54 -21.26 8.25
N PRO A 477 5.50 -21.74 9.05
CA PRO A 477 6.27 -22.94 8.74
C PRO A 477 5.42 -24.21 8.92
N GLY A 478 5.97 -25.35 8.49
CA GLY A 478 5.42 -26.67 8.82
C GLY A 478 3.98 -26.87 8.34
N ARG A 479 3.06 -27.16 9.27
CA ARG A 479 1.65 -27.46 8.99
C ARG A 479 0.94 -26.33 8.26
N ALA A 480 1.20 -25.09 8.66
CA ALA A 480 0.65 -23.89 8.03
C ALA A 480 1.06 -23.73 6.54
N GLY A 481 2.03 -24.52 6.07
CA GLY A 481 2.30 -24.75 4.66
C GLY A 481 3.70 -24.31 4.18
N GLY A 482 4.42 -23.54 5.00
CA GLY A 482 5.75 -23.03 4.70
C GLY A 482 5.77 -21.83 3.75
N GLY A 483 4.59 -21.31 3.39
CA GLY A 483 4.43 -20.15 2.52
C GLY A 483 4.49 -18.81 3.26
N GLU A 484 4.71 -17.75 2.48
CA GLU A 484 4.60 -16.35 2.91
C GLU A 484 3.74 -15.58 1.90
N GLU A 485 2.80 -14.82 2.40
CA GLU A 485 1.92 -13.90 1.68
C GLU A 485 1.99 -12.51 2.34
N MET A 486 1.49 -11.49 1.65
CA MET A 486 1.44 -10.11 2.17
C MET A 486 2.86 -9.56 2.49
N GLY A 487 3.14 -9.12 3.72
CA GLY A 487 4.49 -8.70 4.12
C GLY A 487 4.99 -7.39 3.46
N GLY A 488 4.07 -6.58 2.94
CA GLY A 488 4.36 -5.35 2.23
C GLY A 488 5.20 -5.59 0.97
N VAL A 489 6.39 -5.00 0.91
CA VAL A 489 7.33 -5.18 -0.21
C VAL A 489 7.76 -6.65 -0.37
N ARG A 490 7.74 -7.46 0.70
CA ARG A 490 8.15 -8.88 0.65
C ARG A 490 7.26 -9.69 -0.30
N GLY A 491 5.94 -9.59 -0.16
CA GLY A 491 4.99 -10.30 -1.02
C GLY A 491 5.12 -9.92 -2.49
N ILE A 492 5.35 -8.63 -2.79
CA ILE A 492 5.53 -8.16 -4.17
C ILE A 492 6.72 -8.87 -4.81
N LYS A 493 7.80 -9.08 -4.06
CA LYS A 493 9.01 -9.75 -4.54
C LYS A 493 8.79 -11.22 -4.91
N HIS A 494 7.79 -11.92 -4.36
CA HIS A 494 7.49 -13.31 -4.73
C HIS A 494 7.07 -13.46 -6.19
N TYR A 495 6.47 -12.41 -6.76
CA TYR A 495 6.03 -12.37 -8.17
C TYR A 495 7.07 -11.75 -9.11
N MET A 496 8.27 -11.47 -8.60
CA MET A 496 9.38 -10.92 -9.38
C MET A 496 10.52 -11.95 -9.50
N GLN A 497 11.30 -11.85 -10.56
CA GLN A 497 12.53 -12.60 -10.72
C GLN A 497 13.70 -11.74 -10.25
N ARG A 498 14.39 -12.22 -9.22
CA ARG A 498 15.68 -11.64 -8.80
C ARG A 498 16.77 -12.06 -9.76
N CYS A 499 17.56 -11.10 -10.22
CA CYS A 499 18.71 -11.33 -11.09
C CYS A 499 19.90 -10.51 -10.58
N ALA A 500 21.03 -11.18 -10.35
CA ALA A 500 22.29 -10.51 -10.11
C ALA A 500 22.87 -10.07 -11.46
N VAL A 501 22.98 -8.76 -11.67
CA VAL A 501 23.62 -8.18 -12.86
C VAL A 501 25.04 -7.78 -12.48
N GLN A 502 26.01 -8.12 -13.34
CA GLN A 502 27.41 -7.80 -13.16
C GLN A 502 27.89 -6.96 -14.33
N GLY A 503 28.80 -6.02 -14.08
CA GLY A 503 29.32 -5.18 -15.15
C GLY A 503 30.17 -4.02 -14.64
N SER A 504 30.48 -3.12 -15.56
CA SER A 504 31.13 -1.86 -15.20
C SER A 504 30.17 -0.97 -14.40
N PRO A 505 30.68 -0.10 -13.50
CA PRO A 505 29.86 0.87 -12.78
C PRO A 505 28.96 1.69 -13.71
N THR A 506 29.47 2.06 -14.89
CA THR A 506 28.69 2.82 -15.90
C THR A 506 27.54 2.04 -16.48
N THR A 507 27.77 0.80 -16.89
CA THR A 507 26.69 -0.04 -17.41
C THR A 507 25.64 -0.31 -16.32
N LEU A 508 26.08 -0.55 -15.08
CA LEU A 508 25.16 -0.73 -13.96
C LEU A 508 24.38 0.54 -13.65
N THR A 509 24.97 1.74 -13.75
CA THR A 509 24.22 3.00 -13.61
C THR A 509 23.07 3.12 -14.61
N GLU A 510 23.31 2.77 -15.88
CA GLU A 510 22.25 2.80 -16.89
C GLU A 510 21.19 1.71 -16.65
N ILE A 511 21.59 0.51 -16.20
CA ILE A 511 20.64 -0.57 -15.89
C ILE A 511 19.81 -0.25 -14.65
N THR A 512 20.38 0.32 -13.60
CA THR A 512 19.68 0.52 -12.32
C THR A 512 18.97 1.87 -12.25
N GLY A 513 19.39 2.85 -13.07
CA GLY A 513 19.02 4.25 -12.87
C GLY A 513 19.58 4.83 -11.56
N ILE A 514 20.64 4.23 -11.03
CA ILE A 514 21.32 4.64 -9.80
C ILE A 514 22.81 4.78 -10.11
N TYR A 515 23.35 5.99 -9.93
CA TYR A 515 24.78 6.24 -10.11
C TYR A 515 25.62 5.35 -9.19
N GLN A 516 26.60 4.70 -9.79
CA GLN A 516 27.60 3.90 -9.09
C GLN A 516 28.91 4.68 -9.03
N PRO A 517 29.64 4.69 -7.90
CA PRO A 517 30.98 5.27 -7.83
C PRO A 517 31.90 4.72 -8.93
N ASN A 518 32.84 5.54 -9.41
CA ASN A 518 33.73 5.22 -10.56
C ASN A 518 33.04 5.03 -11.92
N SER A 519 31.74 5.32 -12.02
CA SER A 519 31.07 5.44 -13.31
C SER A 519 31.56 6.68 -14.06
N LYS A 520 31.51 6.64 -15.39
CA LYS A 520 31.68 7.82 -16.26
C LYS A 520 30.63 8.87 -15.89
N TYR A 521 31.12 10.09 -15.66
CA TYR A 521 30.26 11.25 -15.47
C TYR A 521 29.57 11.63 -16.79
N LYS A 522 28.33 12.09 -16.70
CA LYS A 522 27.62 12.75 -17.80
C LYS A 522 27.89 14.24 -17.73
N GLU A 523 28.33 14.82 -18.85
CA GLU A 523 28.58 16.26 -18.96
C GLU A 523 27.28 17.05 -18.84
N ILE A 524 27.38 18.26 -18.29
CA ILE A 524 26.26 19.18 -18.08
C ILE A 524 26.56 20.52 -18.74
N SER A 525 25.55 21.14 -19.36
CA SER A 525 25.68 22.45 -20.02
C SER A 525 25.47 23.63 -19.06
N GLN A 526 24.77 23.40 -17.96
CA GLN A 526 24.47 24.37 -16.90
C GLN A 526 24.56 23.71 -15.52
N HIS A 527 24.48 24.52 -14.46
CA HIS A 527 24.59 24.03 -13.08
C HIS A 527 23.47 23.02 -12.74
N PRO A 528 23.74 21.90 -12.03
CA PRO A 528 22.75 20.84 -11.81
C PRO A 528 21.45 21.32 -11.13
N PHE A 529 21.55 22.28 -10.23
CA PHE A 529 20.39 22.88 -9.52
C PHE A 529 19.53 23.83 -10.38
N GLN A 530 19.90 24.07 -11.64
CA GLN A 530 19.08 24.84 -12.58
C GLN A 530 18.15 23.95 -13.43
N TYR A 531 18.36 22.63 -13.42
CA TYR A 531 17.50 21.71 -14.15
C TYR A 531 16.22 21.41 -13.36
N HIS A 532 15.12 21.23 -14.09
CA HIS A 532 13.91 20.64 -13.52
C HIS A 532 14.08 19.14 -13.37
N TRP A 533 13.22 18.52 -12.56
CA TRP A 533 13.34 17.11 -12.18
C TRP A 533 13.39 16.14 -13.39
N GLU A 534 12.67 16.45 -14.47
CA GLU A 534 12.63 15.65 -15.71
C GLU A 534 13.99 15.61 -16.42
N ASP A 535 14.71 16.74 -16.47
CA ASP A 535 15.98 16.89 -17.20
C ASP A 535 17.20 16.35 -16.48
N ILE A 536 17.03 15.96 -15.21
CA ILE A 536 18.13 15.42 -14.41
C ILE A 536 18.25 13.93 -14.68
N GLU A 537 19.46 13.45 -14.91
CA GLU A 537 19.75 12.02 -15.10
C GLU A 537 20.80 11.53 -14.09
N PRO A 538 20.67 10.28 -13.60
CA PRO A 538 21.75 9.62 -12.87
C PRO A 538 23.08 9.73 -13.64
N GLY A 539 24.13 10.17 -12.94
CA GLY A 539 25.47 10.39 -13.48
C GLY A 539 25.78 11.80 -13.97
N MET A 540 24.79 12.70 -14.11
CA MET A 540 25.06 14.13 -14.36
C MET A 540 25.90 14.71 -13.23
N SER A 541 27.05 15.28 -13.54
CA SER A 541 28.06 15.66 -12.54
C SER A 541 28.61 17.07 -12.73
N LEU A 542 28.71 17.82 -11.64
CA LEU A 542 29.41 19.09 -11.55
C LEU A 542 30.72 18.89 -10.80
N ARG A 543 31.84 19.34 -11.37
CA ARG A 543 33.09 19.56 -10.64
C ARG A 543 33.15 21.03 -10.22
N THR A 544 33.25 21.30 -8.92
CA THR A 544 33.33 22.67 -8.39
C THR A 544 34.72 23.28 -8.60
N HIS A 545 34.85 24.58 -8.32
CA HIS A 545 36.17 25.18 -8.10
C HIS A 545 36.79 24.66 -6.78
N ASN A 546 38.09 24.94 -6.60
CA ASN A 546 38.83 24.53 -5.41
C ASN A 546 38.60 25.52 -4.26
N ARG A 547 38.76 25.06 -3.01
CA ARG A 547 38.82 25.88 -1.78
C ARG A 547 39.90 25.36 -0.86
N THR A 548 40.78 26.26 -0.42
CA THR A 548 41.81 25.98 0.60
C THR A 548 41.22 26.17 1.99
N VAL A 549 41.43 25.21 2.88
CA VAL A 549 41.01 25.28 4.28
C VAL A 549 42.12 25.93 5.11
N THR A 550 41.82 27.00 5.83
CA THR A 550 42.80 27.73 6.64
C THR A 550 42.63 27.46 8.13
N ASP A 551 43.66 27.76 8.93
CA ASP A 551 43.55 27.73 10.41
C ASP A 551 42.42 28.64 10.92
N SER A 552 42.23 29.80 10.28
CA SER A 552 41.15 30.73 10.60
C SER A 552 39.77 30.12 10.33
N ASP A 553 39.60 29.32 9.26
CA ASP A 553 38.35 28.59 9.02
C ASP A 553 38.06 27.62 10.17
N ILE A 554 39.06 26.83 10.59
CA ILE A 554 38.91 25.81 11.64
C ILE A 554 38.54 26.46 12.97
N ILE A 555 39.23 27.54 13.35
CA ILE A 555 38.96 28.28 14.60
C ILE A 555 37.60 28.97 14.53
N SER A 556 37.28 29.62 13.40
CA SER A 556 35.99 30.32 13.25
C SER A 556 34.82 29.34 13.30
N PHE A 557 34.97 28.17 12.67
CA PHE A 557 33.95 27.12 12.71
C PHE A 557 33.80 26.55 14.11
N ALA A 558 34.90 26.27 14.83
CA ALA A 558 34.85 25.86 16.24
C ALA A 558 34.08 26.86 17.11
N ASN A 559 34.39 28.16 16.97
CA ASN A 559 33.71 29.21 17.74
C ASN A 559 32.23 29.34 17.35
N LEU A 560 31.89 29.17 16.06
CA LEU A 560 30.52 29.27 15.55
C LEU A 560 29.65 28.10 16.00
N THR A 561 30.16 26.87 15.89
CA THR A 561 29.40 25.65 16.22
C THR A 561 29.54 25.23 17.67
N TRP A 562 30.47 25.86 18.39
CA TRP A 562 30.91 25.48 19.73
C TRP A 562 31.59 24.10 19.80
N ASP A 563 31.95 23.52 18.65
CA ASP A 563 32.71 22.28 18.59
C ASP A 563 34.21 22.56 18.80
N HIS A 564 34.61 22.60 20.06
CA HIS A 564 35.99 22.78 20.48
C HIS A 564 36.74 21.44 20.70
N PHE A 565 36.33 20.36 20.03
CA PHE A 565 37.01 19.07 20.13
C PHE A 565 38.52 19.20 19.87
N TYR A 566 39.32 18.54 20.72
CA TYR A 566 40.77 18.78 20.84
C TYR A 566 41.51 18.65 19.50
N ALA A 567 41.09 17.74 18.62
CA ALA A 567 41.72 17.53 17.32
C ALA A 567 41.66 18.77 16.40
N HIS A 568 40.74 19.71 16.65
CA HIS A 568 40.55 20.94 15.89
C HIS A 568 41.14 22.18 16.58
N THR A 569 41.23 22.17 17.91
CA THR A 569 41.48 23.37 18.70
C THR A 569 42.79 23.33 19.49
N ASP A 570 43.21 22.15 19.95
CA ASP A 570 44.37 21.94 20.82
C ASP A 570 45.42 21.01 20.19
N ILE A 571 46.45 21.63 19.62
CA ILE A 571 47.58 20.93 18.98
C ILE A 571 48.49 20.20 19.97
N THR A 572 48.39 20.51 21.27
CA THR A 572 49.24 19.89 22.31
C THR A 572 48.68 18.56 22.81
N SER A 573 47.40 18.28 22.51
CA SER A 573 46.69 17.08 22.95
C SER A 573 46.52 16.03 21.83
N LEU A 574 47.37 16.06 20.80
CA LEU A 574 47.30 15.11 19.67
C LEU A 574 48.07 13.80 19.92
N ASP A 575 48.93 13.77 20.93
CA ASP A 575 49.71 12.58 21.29
C ASP A 575 48.79 11.40 21.66
N GLY A 576 49.00 10.24 21.04
CA GLY A 576 48.15 9.06 21.20
C GLY A 576 46.86 9.06 20.37
N SER A 577 46.59 10.13 19.60
CA SER A 577 45.49 10.17 18.63
C SER A 577 45.94 9.72 17.23
N ILE A 578 44.98 9.52 16.32
CA ILE A 578 45.24 9.23 14.90
C ILE A 578 45.65 10.47 14.09
N PHE A 579 45.52 11.67 14.67
CA PHE A 579 45.73 12.94 13.98
C PHE A 579 47.15 13.46 14.22
N LYS A 580 47.80 13.90 13.15
CA LYS A 580 49.20 14.36 13.21
C LYS A 580 49.34 15.87 13.39
N LYS A 581 48.28 16.62 13.06
CA LYS A 581 48.20 18.08 13.08
C LYS A 581 46.77 18.49 13.36
N ARG A 582 46.55 19.79 13.60
CA ARG A 582 45.21 20.39 13.66
C ARG A 582 44.43 20.03 12.38
N THR A 583 43.35 19.29 12.55
CA THR A 583 42.46 18.89 11.45
C THR A 583 41.24 19.80 11.41
N ALA A 584 40.67 20.01 10.23
CA ALA A 584 39.37 20.63 10.07
C ALA A 584 38.25 19.73 10.60
N HIS A 585 37.15 20.33 11.05
CA HIS A 585 35.95 19.59 11.43
C HIS A 585 35.34 18.88 10.22
N GLY A 586 34.88 17.65 10.40
CA GLY A 586 34.12 16.96 9.35
C GLY A 586 32.89 17.79 8.92
N TYR A 587 32.17 18.37 9.87
CA TYR A 587 31.03 19.25 9.58
C TYR A 587 31.42 20.53 8.86
N PHE A 588 32.63 21.06 9.10
CA PHE A 588 33.16 22.18 8.31
C PHE A 588 33.39 21.76 6.87
N ILE A 589 33.99 20.57 6.63
CA ILE A 589 34.20 20.04 5.26
C ILE A 589 32.87 19.93 4.53
N LEU A 590 31.82 19.43 5.19
CA LEU A 590 30.48 19.33 4.61
C LEU A 590 29.86 20.70 4.31
N ALA A 591 29.95 21.65 5.25
CA ALA A 591 29.45 23.01 5.07
C ALA A 591 30.20 23.75 3.95
N ALA A 592 31.52 23.59 3.90
CA ALA A 592 32.37 24.13 2.85
C ALA A 592 32.04 23.50 1.49
N ALA A 593 31.79 22.19 1.44
CA ALA A 593 31.35 21.51 0.23
C ALA A 593 30.00 22.07 -0.27
N ALA A 594 29.01 22.24 0.61
CA ALA A 594 27.74 22.86 0.24
C ALA A 594 27.92 24.28 -0.31
N GLY A 595 28.78 25.08 0.30
CA GLY A 595 29.13 26.41 -0.22
C GLY A 595 29.77 26.39 -1.61
N LEU A 596 30.34 25.26 -2.05
CA LEU A 596 30.93 25.10 -3.38
C LEU A 596 29.94 24.65 -4.46
N PHE A 597 28.97 23.80 -4.11
CA PHE A 597 28.07 23.18 -5.11
C PHE A 597 26.64 23.74 -5.11
N VAL A 598 26.24 24.54 -4.12
CA VAL A 598 24.89 25.11 -4.08
C VAL A 598 24.79 26.31 -5.02
N TYR A 599 23.76 26.30 -5.88
CA TYR A 599 23.47 27.44 -6.75
C TYR A 599 22.77 28.57 -5.98
N PRO A 600 23.28 29.82 -6.03
CA PRO A 600 22.77 30.90 -5.17
C PRO A 600 21.47 31.55 -5.67
N ASN A 601 21.14 31.48 -6.97
CA ASN A 601 19.94 32.13 -7.51
C ASN A 601 18.72 31.22 -7.43
N LYS A 602 17.52 31.82 -7.45
CA LYS A 602 16.25 31.09 -7.52
C LYS A 602 16.23 30.17 -8.75
N GLY A 603 15.86 28.91 -8.54
CA GLY A 603 15.77 27.89 -9.58
C GLY A 603 14.77 26.79 -9.20
N PRO A 604 14.77 25.66 -9.91
CA PRO A 604 13.82 24.56 -9.67
C PRO A 604 14.03 23.85 -8.33
N VAL A 605 15.21 23.98 -7.70
CA VAL A 605 15.44 23.45 -6.35
C VAL A 605 14.59 24.21 -5.34
N ALA A 606 13.62 23.52 -4.74
CA ALA A 606 12.75 24.08 -3.71
C ALA A 606 13.40 24.03 -2.33
N ALA A 607 14.04 22.90 -1.98
CA ALA A 607 14.68 22.71 -0.68
C ALA A 607 15.79 21.67 -0.76
N ASN A 608 16.92 21.94 -0.10
CA ASN A 608 17.89 20.91 0.27
C ASN A 608 17.63 20.54 1.73
N TYR A 609 16.93 19.44 1.98
CA TYR A 609 16.27 19.19 3.27
C TYR A 609 16.79 17.96 4.02
N GLY A 610 17.65 17.16 3.41
CA GLY A 610 18.09 15.91 4.01
C GLY A 610 19.50 15.49 3.63
N LEU A 611 20.07 14.67 4.49
CA LEU A 611 21.37 14.02 4.33
C LEU A 611 21.22 12.58 4.85
N GLU A 612 21.51 11.58 4.00
CA GLU A 612 21.31 10.16 4.34
C GLU A 612 22.59 9.46 4.77
N GLU A 613 23.66 9.62 3.99
CA GLU A 613 24.96 9.04 4.25
C GLU A 613 25.99 10.16 4.32
N CYS A 614 26.91 10.09 5.30
CA CYS A 614 28.09 10.93 5.35
C CYS A 614 29.24 10.14 5.99
N ARG A 615 30.40 10.12 5.32
CA ARG A 615 31.61 9.49 5.84
C ARG A 615 32.81 10.40 5.58
N PHE A 616 33.65 10.57 6.59
CA PHE A 616 34.95 11.23 6.49
C PHE A 616 36.02 10.15 6.41
N LEU A 617 36.63 10.01 5.24
CA LEU A 617 37.58 8.95 4.94
C LEU A 617 39.01 9.36 5.30
N ARG A 618 39.33 10.64 5.14
CA ARG A 618 40.66 11.20 5.40
C ARG A 618 40.53 12.55 6.13
N PRO A 619 41.42 12.85 7.09
CA PRO A 619 41.46 14.17 7.71
C PRO A 619 41.93 15.21 6.68
N ILE A 620 41.38 16.42 6.80
CA ILE A 620 41.86 17.62 6.11
C ILE A 620 42.59 18.47 7.12
N TYR A 621 43.83 18.79 6.83
CA TYR A 621 44.65 19.66 7.67
C TYR A 621 44.58 21.10 7.18
N HIS A 622 45.10 22.01 8.00
CA HIS A 622 45.27 23.39 7.58
C HIS A 622 46.14 23.50 6.32
N ASN A 623 45.77 24.41 5.42
CA ASN A 623 46.30 24.63 4.07
C ASN A 623 46.04 23.53 3.03
N ASP A 624 45.30 22.46 3.40
CA ASP A 624 44.84 21.51 2.39
C ASP A 624 43.76 22.15 1.52
N THR A 625 43.76 21.78 0.24
CA THR A 625 42.82 22.29 -0.75
C THR A 625 41.91 21.18 -1.23
N VAL A 626 40.61 21.45 -1.23
CA VAL A 626 39.58 20.50 -1.64
C VAL A 626 38.75 21.01 -2.81
N TYR A 627 38.16 20.09 -3.57
CA TYR A 627 37.08 20.37 -4.51
C TYR A 627 35.98 19.32 -4.36
N VAL A 628 34.81 19.60 -4.91
CA VAL A 628 33.66 18.70 -4.82
C VAL A 628 33.25 18.23 -6.22
N ARG A 629 32.86 16.96 -6.32
CA ARG A 629 31.97 16.48 -7.37
C ARG A 629 30.58 16.26 -6.82
N LEU A 630 29.61 16.95 -7.40
CA LEU A 630 28.19 16.78 -7.13
C LEU A 630 27.58 16.01 -8.30
N THR A 631 27.20 14.75 -8.07
CA THR A 631 26.68 13.87 -9.12
C THR A 631 25.25 13.44 -8.79
N CYS A 632 24.33 13.49 -9.75
CA CYS A 632 22.97 12.98 -9.53
C CYS A 632 23.06 11.47 -9.30
N LYS A 633 22.68 11.03 -8.09
CA LYS A 633 22.70 9.63 -7.68
C LYS A 633 21.47 8.89 -8.17
N GLN A 634 20.30 9.42 -7.85
CA GLN A 634 19.03 8.77 -8.10
C GLN A 634 17.91 9.80 -8.06
N LYS A 635 16.89 9.61 -8.90
CA LYS A 635 15.63 10.34 -8.81
C LYS A 635 14.57 9.49 -8.13
N ILE A 636 13.82 10.10 -7.22
CA ILE A 636 12.67 9.52 -6.56
C ILE A 636 11.47 10.39 -6.88
N ASP A 637 10.43 9.75 -7.41
CA ASP A 637 9.18 10.43 -7.70
C ASP A 637 8.40 10.70 -6.40
N ARG A 638 7.68 11.82 -6.34
CA ARG A 638 6.91 12.26 -5.18
C ARG A 638 5.54 12.73 -5.63
N ASP A 639 4.52 12.20 -4.97
CA ASP A 639 3.17 12.75 -5.05
C ASP A 639 3.05 13.95 -4.11
N VAL A 640 2.60 15.08 -4.64
CA VAL A 640 2.37 16.31 -3.87
C VAL A 640 0.86 16.51 -3.74
N ALA A 641 0.37 16.54 -2.50
CA ALA A 641 -1.05 16.72 -2.18
C ALA A 641 -1.31 17.97 -1.31
N SER A 642 -0.26 18.74 -1.00
CA SER A 642 -0.27 20.01 -0.29
C SER A 642 -0.28 21.20 -1.26
N ALA A 643 -0.37 22.42 -0.73
CA ALA A 643 -0.14 23.68 -1.45
C ALA A 643 1.33 23.86 -1.87
N GLU A 644 1.85 22.92 -2.65
CA GLU A 644 3.21 22.87 -3.17
C GLU A 644 3.19 22.53 -4.65
N HIS A 645 4.12 23.10 -5.42
CA HIS A 645 4.28 22.70 -6.82
C HIS A 645 4.68 21.23 -6.94
N PRO A 646 4.21 20.52 -7.98
CA PRO A 646 4.69 19.21 -8.33
C PRO A 646 6.21 19.17 -8.33
N SER A 647 6.76 18.26 -7.53
CA SER A 647 8.19 18.13 -7.31
C SER A 647 8.55 16.66 -7.17
N GLY A 648 9.81 16.33 -7.40
CA GLY A 648 10.40 15.05 -7.07
C GLY A 648 11.64 15.24 -6.20
N ILE A 649 12.15 14.15 -5.64
CA ILE A 649 13.39 14.16 -4.86
C ILE A 649 14.53 13.73 -5.78
N VAL A 650 15.63 14.46 -5.73
CA VAL A 650 16.90 14.08 -6.36
C VAL A 650 17.90 13.83 -5.25
N LYS A 651 18.42 12.60 -5.20
CA LYS A 651 19.56 12.25 -4.37
C LYS A 651 20.81 12.69 -5.12
N TRP A 652 21.64 13.53 -4.52
CA TRP A 652 22.94 13.88 -5.07
C TRP A 652 24.05 13.22 -4.27
N PHE A 653 24.95 12.53 -4.96
CA PHE A 653 26.17 12.01 -4.40
C PHE A 653 27.24 13.10 -4.42
N VAL A 654 27.71 13.46 -3.23
CA VAL A 654 28.74 14.45 -2.99
C VAL A 654 30.04 13.71 -2.72
N GLU A 655 31.04 13.95 -3.56
CA GLU A 655 32.39 13.41 -3.38
C GLU A 655 33.34 14.60 -3.18
N VAL A 656 34.01 14.65 -2.03
CA VAL A 656 35.02 15.66 -1.73
C VAL A 656 36.39 15.06 -1.98
N PHE A 657 37.19 15.72 -2.81
CA PHE A 657 38.54 15.30 -3.18
C PHE A 657 39.56 16.34 -2.76
N ASP A 658 40.77 15.91 -2.47
CA ASP A 658 41.94 16.79 -2.37
C ASP A 658 42.56 17.08 -3.76
N THR A 659 43.67 17.81 -3.78
CA THR A 659 44.39 18.15 -5.02
C THR A 659 45.08 16.95 -5.68
N GLU A 660 45.27 15.84 -4.98
CA GLU A 660 45.83 14.59 -5.51
C GLU A 660 44.74 13.66 -6.08
N ASN A 661 43.47 14.10 -6.03
CA ASN A 661 42.27 13.32 -6.38
C ASN A 661 42.00 12.14 -5.44
N GLU A 662 42.49 12.22 -4.20
CA GLU A 662 42.16 11.26 -3.17
C GLU A 662 40.83 11.66 -2.51
N LEU A 663 39.99 10.65 -2.24
CA LEU A 663 38.65 10.87 -1.68
C LEU A 663 38.74 11.18 -0.18
N VAL A 664 38.23 12.34 0.19
CA VAL A 664 38.30 12.90 1.55
C VAL A 664 37.02 12.59 2.32
N ALA A 665 35.88 12.87 1.70
CA ALA A 665 34.57 12.67 2.29
C ALA A 665 33.53 12.34 1.22
N ILE A 666 32.52 11.59 1.61
CA ILE A 666 31.33 11.36 0.78
C ILE A 666 30.09 11.76 1.55
N ALA A 667 29.08 12.24 0.83
CA ALA A 667 27.74 12.39 1.37
C ALA A 667 26.65 12.11 0.31
N THR A 668 25.44 11.78 0.75
CA THR A 668 24.25 11.80 -0.11
C THR A 668 23.27 12.84 0.43
N ILE A 669 23.02 13.89 -0.36
CA ILE A 669 22.05 14.94 -0.01
C ILE A 669 20.72 14.73 -0.73
N LEU A 670 19.63 15.13 -0.08
CA LEU A 670 18.26 15.02 -0.60
C LEU A 670 17.75 16.40 -0.96
N THR A 671 17.50 16.58 -2.24
CA THR A 671 17.03 17.86 -2.78
C THR A 671 15.64 17.69 -3.40
N MET A 672 14.70 18.51 -2.97
CA MET A 672 13.40 18.64 -3.59
C MET A 672 13.53 19.54 -4.81
N VAL A 673 13.18 19.01 -5.98
CA VAL A 673 13.30 19.71 -7.27
C VAL A 673 11.93 19.75 -7.94
N GLN A 674 11.50 20.94 -8.34
CA GLN A 674 10.24 21.17 -9.04
C GLN A 674 10.25 20.44 -10.39
N LYS A 675 9.10 19.87 -10.73
CA LYS A 675 8.80 19.30 -12.03
C LYS A 675 8.45 20.42 -13.00
N LYS A 676 8.72 20.19 -14.29
CA LYS A 676 8.34 21.13 -15.35
C LYS A 676 6.84 21.35 -15.40
N GLN A 677 6.46 22.62 -15.52
CA GLN A 677 5.11 23.02 -15.85
C GLN A 677 5.01 23.09 -17.39
N GLU A 678 4.46 22.04 -18.01
CA GLU A 678 4.23 21.99 -19.47
C GLU A 678 2.74 22.02 -19.84
N VAL A 679 1.85 21.90 -18.83
CA VAL A 679 0.41 21.69 -19.03
C VAL A 679 -0.34 22.99 -19.32
N PHE A 680 0.16 24.12 -18.83
CA PHE A 680 -0.55 25.39 -18.87
C PHE A 680 0.30 26.40 -19.61
N VAL A 681 -0.25 27.00 -20.65
CA VAL A 681 0.40 28.11 -21.33
C VAL A 681 0.49 29.29 -20.35
N GLU A 682 1.64 29.96 -20.32
CA GLU A 682 1.84 31.15 -19.50
C GLU A 682 0.94 32.30 -19.99
N MET A 683 0.21 32.94 -19.09
CA MET A 683 -0.80 33.95 -19.43
C MET A 683 -0.24 35.37 -19.27
N THR A 684 0.81 35.69 -20.01
CA THR A 684 1.36 37.06 -20.05
C THR A 684 0.34 38.06 -20.62
N ASN A 685 0.60 39.36 -20.46
CA ASN A 685 -0.27 40.38 -21.03
C ASN A 685 -0.44 40.22 -22.54
N GLU A 686 0.67 40.02 -23.25
CA GLU A 686 0.70 39.83 -24.70
C GLU A 686 -0.03 38.55 -25.11
N LYS A 687 0.12 37.47 -24.33
CA LYS A 687 -0.52 36.19 -24.66
C LYS A 687 -2.04 36.26 -24.51
N VAL A 688 -2.52 36.85 -23.41
CA VAL A 688 -3.96 37.01 -23.18
C VAL A 688 -4.56 37.94 -24.24
N GLU A 689 -3.91 39.06 -24.53
CA GLU A 689 -4.35 39.97 -25.58
C GLU A 689 -4.44 39.27 -26.94
N ALA A 690 -3.42 38.50 -27.32
CA ALA A 690 -3.42 37.72 -28.55
C ALA A 690 -4.55 36.66 -28.60
N CYS A 691 -4.90 36.04 -27.47
CA CYS A 691 -6.00 35.06 -27.43
C CYS A 691 -7.36 35.75 -27.53
N ILE A 692 -7.57 36.83 -26.79
CA ILE A 692 -8.82 37.59 -26.79
C ILE A 692 -9.05 38.29 -28.14
N ASN A 693 -7.99 38.72 -28.85
CA ASN A 693 -8.11 39.26 -30.20
C ASN A 693 -8.48 38.23 -31.27
N LYS A 694 -8.28 36.92 -31.02
CA LYS A 694 -8.78 35.85 -31.87
C LYS A 694 -10.25 35.51 -31.60
N LEU A 695 -10.78 35.92 -30.45
CA LEU A 695 -12.17 35.67 -30.08
C LEU A 695 -13.06 36.69 -30.82
N THR A 696 -14.10 36.17 -31.48
CA THR A 696 -15.11 36.98 -32.21
C THR A 696 -16.49 36.68 -31.65
N GLN A 697 -17.47 37.53 -31.90
CA GLN A 697 -18.86 37.33 -31.45
C GLN A 697 -19.47 35.99 -31.94
N ASP A 698 -19.00 35.48 -33.08
CA ASP A 698 -19.47 34.22 -33.68
C ASP A 698 -18.64 32.99 -33.29
N SER A 699 -17.62 33.16 -32.44
CA SER A 699 -16.77 32.04 -31.99
C SER A 699 -17.59 31.01 -31.22
N LYS A 700 -17.43 29.73 -31.54
CA LYS A 700 -18.17 28.63 -30.90
C LYS A 700 -17.29 27.87 -29.91
N PRO A 701 -17.79 27.57 -28.69
CA PRO A 701 -17.05 26.74 -27.76
C PRO A 701 -17.04 25.27 -28.24
N LYS A 702 -15.92 24.58 -28.00
CA LYS A 702 -15.77 23.13 -28.20
C LYS A 702 -16.57 22.32 -27.18
N TRP A 703 -16.84 22.87 -26.00
CA TRP A 703 -17.68 22.28 -24.94
C TRP A 703 -18.34 23.36 -24.09
N GLY A 704 -19.41 23.02 -23.36
CA GLY A 704 -20.14 23.98 -22.53
C GLY A 704 -21.07 24.90 -23.34
N ILE A 705 -21.71 25.84 -22.65
CA ILE A 705 -22.81 26.65 -23.22
C ILE A 705 -22.47 28.14 -23.42
N LEU A 706 -21.35 28.61 -22.86
CA LEU A 706 -20.97 30.03 -22.88
C LEU A 706 -20.84 30.56 -24.31
N THR A 707 -21.45 31.71 -24.59
CA THR A 707 -21.13 32.49 -25.79
C THR A 707 -19.84 33.30 -25.57
N PRO A 708 -19.21 33.85 -26.63
CA PRO A 708 -18.02 34.68 -26.50
C PRO A 708 -18.18 35.86 -25.52
N GLN A 709 -19.35 36.49 -25.52
CA GLN A 709 -19.64 37.59 -24.59
C GLN A 709 -19.77 37.10 -23.15
N HIS A 710 -20.50 36.00 -22.91
CA HIS A 710 -20.61 35.40 -21.57
C HIS A 710 -19.25 34.97 -21.02
N LEU A 711 -18.33 34.50 -21.88
CA LEU A 711 -16.96 34.20 -21.44
C LEU A 711 -16.25 35.46 -20.92
N LEU A 712 -16.30 36.56 -21.67
CA LEU A 712 -15.64 37.81 -21.29
C LEU A 712 -16.18 38.35 -19.97
N GLU A 713 -17.51 38.36 -19.82
CA GLU A 713 -18.19 38.80 -18.60
C GLU A 713 -17.89 37.88 -17.40
N HIS A 714 -17.84 36.56 -17.62
CA HIS A 714 -17.45 35.58 -16.60
C HIS A 714 -16.01 35.81 -16.09
N LEU A 715 -15.07 36.02 -17.02
CA LEU A 715 -13.68 36.30 -16.66
C LEU A 715 -13.52 37.66 -15.99
N GLU A 716 -14.24 38.68 -16.45
CA GLU A 716 -14.28 40.01 -15.83
C GLU A 716 -14.74 39.92 -14.37
N GLN A 717 -15.85 39.23 -14.11
CA GLN A 717 -16.35 39.01 -12.76
C GLN A 717 -15.30 38.31 -11.88
N GLY A 718 -14.59 37.33 -12.42
CA GLY A 718 -13.46 36.68 -11.75
C GLY A 718 -12.37 37.68 -11.33
N TYR A 719 -11.99 38.61 -12.20
CA TYR A 719 -11.02 39.66 -11.87
C TYR A 719 -11.53 40.64 -10.81
N ARG A 720 -12.80 41.05 -10.88
CA ARG A 720 -13.41 41.92 -9.86
C ARG A 720 -13.47 41.26 -8.48
N ILE A 721 -13.67 39.93 -8.43
CA ILE A 721 -13.54 39.17 -7.19
C ILE A 721 -12.09 39.19 -6.69
N MET A 722 -11.13 38.87 -7.56
CA MET A 722 -9.70 38.81 -7.18
C MET A 722 -9.09 40.19 -6.82
N SER A 723 -9.65 41.29 -7.32
CA SER A 723 -9.23 42.67 -6.98
C SER A 723 -9.88 43.21 -5.71
N GLY A 724 -10.79 42.46 -5.09
CA GLY A 724 -11.52 42.88 -3.89
C GLY A 724 -12.72 43.79 -4.14
N GLU A 725 -13.07 44.08 -5.40
CA GLU A 725 -14.27 44.86 -5.75
C GLU A 725 -15.56 44.11 -5.38
N ILE A 726 -15.54 42.78 -5.52
CA ILE A 726 -16.64 41.89 -5.13
C ILE A 726 -16.12 40.94 -4.03
N GLN A 727 -16.59 41.12 -2.80
CA GLN A 727 -16.20 40.29 -1.63
C GLN A 727 -17.38 39.90 -0.71
N ASP A 728 -18.58 40.44 -0.95
CA ASP A 728 -19.77 40.15 -0.17
C ASP A 728 -20.44 38.84 -0.65
N PHE A 729 -19.81 37.71 -0.34
CA PHE A 729 -20.32 36.36 -0.61
C PHE A 729 -19.72 35.32 0.36
N GLU A 730 -20.37 34.16 0.45
CA GLU A 730 -19.86 32.99 1.18
C GLU A 730 -19.07 32.05 0.26
N ILE A 731 -18.09 31.34 0.83
CA ILE A 731 -17.34 30.30 0.13
C ILE A 731 -18.28 29.12 -0.10
N ALA A 732 -18.51 28.75 -1.35
CA ALA A 732 -19.45 27.69 -1.73
C ALA A 732 -18.89 26.27 -1.50
N THR A 733 -17.57 26.12 -1.46
CA THR A 733 -16.91 24.84 -1.23
C THR A 733 -17.02 24.41 0.24
N PRO A 734 -17.54 23.20 0.55
CA PRO A 734 -17.62 22.72 1.92
C PRO A 734 -16.26 22.63 2.61
N GLU A 735 -16.18 23.07 3.87
CA GLU A 735 -14.95 23.12 4.67
C GLU A 735 -14.15 21.81 4.63
N LYS A 736 -14.83 20.66 4.73
CA LYS A 736 -14.23 19.31 4.70
C LYS A 736 -13.42 18.97 3.43
N ILE A 737 -13.62 19.68 2.32
CA ILE A 737 -12.86 19.49 1.07
C ILE A 737 -12.14 20.76 0.62
N LEU A 738 -12.32 21.88 1.32
CA LEU A 738 -11.80 23.19 0.91
C LEU A 738 -10.29 23.15 0.72
N GLU A 739 -9.56 22.59 1.69
CA GLU A 739 -8.10 22.42 1.62
C GLU A 739 -7.67 21.65 0.36
N LYS A 740 -8.34 20.55 0.04
CA LYS A 740 -8.04 19.75 -1.16
C LYS A 740 -8.32 20.53 -2.45
N VAL A 741 -9.41 21.29 -2.48
CA VAL A 741 -9.77 22.13 -3.63
C VAL A 741 -8.76 23.26 -3.79
N HIS A 742 -8.36 23.91 -2.69
CA HIS A 742 -7.31 24.93 -2.65
C HIS A 742 -5.98 24.37 -3.19
N HIS A 743 -5.53 23.21 -2.70
CA HIS A 743 -4.29 22.57 -3.14
C HIS A 743 -4.28 22.25 -4.64
N SER A 744 -5.46 22.05 -5.25
CA SER A 744 -5.56 21.84 -6.69
C SER A 744 -5.08 23.03 -7.52
N LEU A 745 -4.95 24.25 -6.95
CA LEU A 745 -4.34 25.39 -7.64
C LEU A 745 -2.86 25.15 -7.98
N TYR A 746 -2.15 24.41 -7.15
CA TYR A 746 -0.71 24.19 -7.30
C TYR A 746 -0.38 23.03 -8.24
N ASN A 747 -1.29 22.06 -8.40
CA ASN A 747 -1.02 20.89 -9.24
C ASN A 747 -1.02 21.25 -10.75
N TYR A 748 -0.46 20.37 -11.58
CA TYR A 748 -0.48 20.53 -13.03
C TYR A 748 -1.67 19.82 -13.70
N GLU A 749 -2.81 19.71 -13.02
CA GLU A 749 -4.03 19.11 -13.55
C GLU A 749 -5.00 20.17 -14.05
N LYS A 750 -5.51 19.97 -15.28
CA LYS A 750 -6.52 20.85 -15.90
C LYS A 750 -7.83 20.80 -15.14
N PHE A 751 -8.59 21.89 -15.17
CA PHE A 751 -9.97 21.88 -14.68
C PHE A 751 -10.84 20.89 -15.49
N PRO A 752 -11.68 20.07 -14.84
CA PRO A 752 -12.57 19.16 -15.54
C PRO A 752 -13.51 19.90 -16.49
N GLN A 753 -13.75 19.33 -17.66
CA GLN A 753 -14.74 19.85 -18.61
C GLN A 753 -16.14 19.78 -18.01
N GLY A 754 -16.94 20.82 -18.23
CA GLY A 754 -18.33 20.88 -17.76
C GLY A 754 -18.47 21.17 -16.26
N THR A 755 -17.43 21.67 -15.60
CA THR A 755 -17.53 22.16 -14.21
C THR A 755 -18.42 23.41 -14.19
N ALA A 756 -19.51 23.38 -13.43
CA ALA A 756 -20.38 24.54 -13.23
C ALA A 756 -19.79 25.44 -12.14
N PHE A 757 -19.80 26.76 -12.39
CA PHE A 757 -19.47 27.74 -11.34
C PHE A 757 -20.58 27.72 -10.27
N PRO A 758 -20.27 27.75 -8.95
CA PRO A 758 -21.25 27.46 -7.90
C PRO A 758 -22.51 28.33 -7.91
N THR A 759 -22.42 29.55 -8.43
CA THR A 759 -23.52 30.52 -8.48
C THR A 759 -24.24 30.57 -9.83
N MET A 760 -23.78 29.84 -10.85
CA MET A 760 -24.43 29.81 -12.16
C MET A 760 -25.65 28.88 -12.20
N LYS A 761 -26.70 29.30 -12.90
CA LYS A 761 -27.86 28.45 -13.19
C LYS A 761 -27.44 27.21 -13.98
N LYS A 762 -27.90 26.04 -13.53
CA LYS A 762 -27.47 24.76 -14.09
C LYS A 762 -28.02 24.56 -15.51
N GLY A 763 -27.15 24.63 -16.51
CA GLY A 763 -27.50 24.37 -17.91
C GLY A 763 -28.15 25.56 -18.63
N GLU A 764 -28.17 26.73 -18.00
CA GLU A 764 -28.71 27.97 -18.56
C GLU A 764 -27.62 29.04 -18.63
N LEU A 765 -27.75 29.95 -19.58
CA LEU A 765 -26.91 31.14 -19.66
C LEU A 765 -27.43 32.19 -18.68
N GLU A 766 -26.50 32.93 -18.06
CA GLU A 766 -26.84 34.10 -17.24
C GLU A 766 -27.29 35.26 -18.12
N ASP A 767 -27.96 36.24 -17.54
CA ASP A 767 -28.29 37.47 -18.24
C ASP A 767 -27.00 38.26 -18.52
N LEU A 768 -26.82 38.72 -19.78
CA LEU A 768 -25.68 39.53 -20.18
C LEU A 768 -25.68 40.88 -19.45
N ILE A 769 -24.53 41.25 -18.91
CA ILE A 769 -24.31 42.48 -18.15
C ILE A 769 -24.05 43.65 -19.11
N HIS A 770 -23.30 43.42 -20.18
CA HIS A 770 -22.91 44.47 -21.13
C HIS A 770 -23.81 44.48 -22.38
N PRO A 771 -23.98 45.64 -23.02
CA PRO A 771 -24.86 45.78 -24.18
C PRO A 771 -24.36 45.01 -25.42
N ASP A 772 -23.04 44.81 -25.56
CA ASP A 772 -22.43 44.16 -26.71
C ASP A 772 -21.06 43.54 -26.40
N PHE A 773 -20.58 42.71 -27.34
CA PHE A 773 -19.32 41.98 -27.26
C PHE A 773 -18.08 42.88 -27.14
N GLU A 774 -18.04 44.01 -27.86
CA GLU A 774 -16.88 44.92 -27.83
C GLU A 774 -16.78 45.66 -26.49
N THR A 775 -17.92 46.03 -25.91
CA THR A 775 -18.00 46.60 -24.57
C THR A 775 -17.54 45.59 -23.52
N ALA A 776 -18.00 44.34 -23.60
CA ALA A 776 -17.54 43.27 -22.71
C ALA A 776 -16.03 43.02 -22.83
N LYS A 777 -15.49 43.09 -24.06
CA LYS A 777 -14.05 42.93 -24.33
C LYS A 777 -13.23 44.06 -23.69
N ALA A 778 -13.68 45.31 -23.81
CA ALA A 778 -13.02 46.45 -23.17
C ALA A 778 -13.05 46.34 -21.64
N LYS A 779 -14.19 45.95 -21.06
CA LYS A 779 -14.38 45.80 -19.62
C LYS A 779 -13.57 44.65 -19.01
N PHE A 780 -13.40 43.55 -19.74
CA PHE A 780 -12.48 42.48 -19.38
C PHE A 780 -11.04 42.99 -19.18
N PHE A 781 -10.50 43.77 -20.12
CA PHE A 781 -9.14 44.29 -20.01
C PHE A 781 -9.01 45.32 -18.88
N GLU A 782 -10.02 46.18 -18.69
CA GLU A 782 -10.08 47.12 -17.56
C GLU A 782 -10.02 46.40 -16.21
N ALA A 783 -10.85 45.37 -16.02
CA ALA A 783 -10.89 44.59 -14.79
C ALA A 783 -9.56 43.83 -14.54
N ARG A 784 -8.96 43.26 -15.59
CA ARG A 784 -7.64 42.61 -15.48
C ARG A 784 -6.54 43.58 -15.08
N ALA A 785 -6.52 44.78 -15.66
CA ALA A 785 -5.56 45.82 -15.31
C ALA A 785 -5.74 46.31 -13.86
N ALA A 786 -6.99 46.43 -13.40
CA ALA A 786 -7.32 46.75 -12.01
C ALA A 786 -6.82 45.65 -11.05
N TYR A 787 -7.07 44.38 -11.34
CA TYR A 787 -6.55 43.23 -10.59
C TYR A 787 -5.01 43.25 -10.49
N GLN A 788 -4.30 43.50 -11.59
CA GLN A 788 -2.84 43.57 -11.59
C GLN A 788 -2.32 44.76 -10.77
N SER A 789 -2.99 45.90 -10.84
CA SER A 789 -2.63 47.10 -10.07
C SER A 789 -2.89 46.89 -8.58
N PHE A 790 -4.02 46.27 -8.23
CA PHE A 790 -4.40 45.96 -6.85
C PHE A 790 -3.31 45.18 -6.12
N PHE A 791 -2.82 44.07 -6.68
CA PHE A 791 -1.78 43.25 -6.05
C PHE A 791 -0.36 43.85 -6.14
N LYS A 792 -0.17 44.85 -7.00
CA LYS A 792 1.06 45.66 -7.01
C LYS A 792 1.08 46.64 -5.84
N GLU A 793 -0.07 47.24 -5.53
CA GLU A 793 -0.25 48.18 -4.42
C GLU A 793 -0.39 47.46 -3.07
N ASN A 794 -0.94 46.24 -3.07
CA ASN A 794 -1.24 45.45 -1.88
C ASN A 794 -0.62 44.04 -1.99
N PRO A 795 0.72 43.90 -1.86
CA PRO A 795 1.41 42.64 -2.12
C PRO A 795 1.06 41.51 -1.13
N GLU A 796 0.66 41.85 0.10
CA GLU A 796 0.30 40.91 1.16
C GLU A 796 -1.22 40.70 1.29
N ALA A 797 -2.02 41.25 0.36
CA ALA A 797 -3.47 41.09 0.40
C ALA A 797 -3.90 39.63 0.18
N VAL A 798 -4.95 39.23 0.88
CA VAL A 798 -5.63 37.95 0.75
C VAL A 798 -7.10 38.22 0.49
N MET A 799 -7.65 37.64 -0.58
CA MET A 799 -9.03 37.88 -1.02
C MET A 799 -9.83 36.58 -1.02
N LYS A 800 -11.13 36.67 -0.71
CA LYS A 800 -12.01 35.51 -0.81
C LYS A 800 -12.21 35.12 -2.27
N ASN A 801 -12.25 33.82 -2.50
CA ASN A 801 -12.68 33.18 -3.73
C ASN A 801 -13.79 32.17 -3.41
N MET A 802 -14.84 32.15 -4.23
CA MET A 802 -16.03 31.33 -4.01
C MET A 802 -15.74 29.81 -3.97
N VAL A 803 -14.71 29.34 -4.66
CA VAL A 803 -14.40 27.90 -4.81
C VAL A 803 -13.16 27.51 -4.02
N PHE A 804 -12.12 28.33 -4.07
CA PHE A 804 -10.79 27.96 -3.57
C PHE A 804 -10.50 28.52 -2.18
N GLY A 805 -11.42 29.26 -1.56
CA GLY A 805 -11.22 29.84 -0.24
C GLY A 805 -10.48 31.18 -0.32
N GLU A 806 -9.62 31.46 0.65
CA GLU A 806 -8.85 32.71 0.70
C GLU A 806 -7.57 32.58 -0.12
N LEU A 807 -7.35 33.50 -1.07
CA LEU A 807 -6.22 33.45 -2.01
C LEU A 807 -5.32 34.67 -1.85
N ASN A 808 -4.02 34.43 -1.74
CA ASN A 808 -3.02 35.49 -1.84
C ASN A 808 -2.72 35.86 -3.31
N ARG A 809 -1.81 36.80 -3.53
CA ARG A 809 -1.35 37.22 -4.87
C ARG A 809 -0.92 36.06 -5.76
N TYR A 810 -0.11 35.14 -5.21
CA TYR A 810 0.47 34.05 -5.99
C TYR A 810 -0.60 33.02 -6.38
N GLU A 811 -1.50 32.71 -5.44
CA GLU A 811 -2.59 31.76 -5.67
C GLU A 811 -3.63 32.31 -6.64
N SER A 812 -3.90 33.63 -6.58
CA SER A 812 -4.73 34.32 -7.57
C SER A 812 -4.12 34.23 -8.96
N TYR A 813 -2.80 34.36 -9.08
CA TYR A 813 -2.09 34.14 -10.34
C TYR A 813 -2.19 32.68 -10.83
N LEU A 814 -2.07 31.69 -9.94
CA LEU A 814 -2.25 30.28 -10.31
C LEU A 814 -3.68 29.99 -10.79
N LEU A 815 -4.67 30.54 -10.10
CA LEU A 815 -6.07 30.48 -10.51
C LEU A 815 -6.27 31.11 -11.88
N GLU A 816 -5.80 32.36 -12.08
CA GLU A 816 -5.90 33.07 -13.37
C GLU A 816 -5.34 32.22 -14.50
N ARG A 817 -4.12 31.68 -14.33
CA ARG A 817 -3.48 30.83 -15.34
C ARG A 817 -4.33 29.61 -15.68
N LYS A 818 -4.79 28.86 -14.69
CA LYS A 818 -5.62 27.66 -14.90
C LYS A 818 -6.95 28.00 -15.54
N HIS A 819 -7.58 29.06 -15.07
CA HIS A 819 -8.91 29.48 -15.48
C HIS A 819 -8.92 29.97 -16.93
N LEU A 820 -7.95 30.80 -17.31
CA LEU A 820 -7.78 31.24 -18.70
C LEU A 820 -7.41 30.08 -19.61
N ASN A 821 -6.49 29.19 -19.23
CA ASN A 821 -6.17 28.01 -20.04
C ASN A 821 -7.43 27.15 -20.31
N HIS A 822 -8.26 26.91 -19.28
CA HIS A 822 -9.49 26.15 -19.45
C HIS A 822 -10.42 26.78 -20.49
N HIS A 823 -10.71 28.07 -20.39
CA HIS A 823 -11.63 28.74 -21.32
C HIS A 823 -11.01 29.02 -22.69
N PHE A 824 -9.72 29.29 -22.77
CA PHE A 824 -9.07 29.48 -24.05
C PHE A 824 -8.99 28.17 -24.83
N GLU A 825 -8.76 27.03 -24.17
CA GLU A 825 -8.93 25.71 -24.81
C GLU A 825 -10.39 25.47 -25.22
N GLN A 826 -11.36 25.88 -24.38
CA GLN A 826 -12.80 25.78 -24.67
C GLN A 826 -13.15 26.47 -25.99
N PHE A 827 -12.55 27.62 -26.30
CA PHE A 827 -12.78 28.33 -27.56
C PHE A 827 -11.70 28.08 -28.63
N GLY A 828 -10.74 27.19 -28.38
CA GLY A 828 -9.66 26.88 -29.33
C GLY A 828 -8.70 28.04 -29.63
N LEU A 829 -8.46 28.90 -28.64
CA LEU A 829 -7.61 30.10 -28.76
C LEU A 829 -6.13 29.80 -28.49
N ILE A 830 -5.84 28.70 -27.78
CA ILE A 830 -4.49 28.19 -27.48
C ILE A 830 -4.27 26.79 -28.01
#